data_AF-A0AA87TES1-F1
#
_entry.id   AF-A0AA87TES1-F1
#
_cell.length_a   1.000
_cell.length_b   1.000
_cell.length_c   1.000
_cell.angle_alpha   90.00
_cell.angle_beta   90.00
_cell.angle_gamma   90.00
#
_symmetry.space_group_name_H-M   'P 1'
#
loop_
_entity.id
_entity.type
_entity.pdbx_description
1 polymer ?
#
loop_
_entity_poly.entity_id
_entity_poly.type
_entity_poly.pdbx_seq_one_letter_code
_entity_poly.pdbx_strand_id
1 'polypeptide(L)'
;MKDENNSGYMKAVVLPSIAGFFRKIIDGFRTEKVFSILFIVSFFVVIAAMLFTTLDRGGLAYLNLDEFAVGRVADRDVIAGRDISYTDQAATEIRKTARLQTIAPIFRQDMELVSETLKKYDEFVSFMLALHNDTETIFEARIQEEYPGFFDAQLLKDLQKVKQFEGMLSAAQAVVKQVMAVGIAEFPEKGLEGFNQTEMTLLVRRGNNREYINIQTSSVIKKENLDAYIKNAIRSLNASLDSGITAALIQPFLHPTIIYDEKETEMRAQEALKQVQPVIVTIQKNQKIIKRGFIITSENYRQLQAYSDAGNYIDINKFLGLSAFILCLYIIGVFMLSPQSISGRLKESRKIFLLLISLAVYLSVLFTAKALSLVQALDIIPFIPAALTAMLVATLISTKMAIRMVFLVMLIVLTATGFKLEPALFALFSGLSAVSLMNLTGRRMDLIKTACQLAIIHPIITFVLCSVFPDSYSDFVFVLLGSVINGFISGIFVLGFLPILEDRLNTPTCFRLMELSDLNSPTMKQMLLTASGTYNHTMMVATLAEAACREIGADALLARVGAYYHDIGKMANSEYFVENQTSYNKHLDLNPRLSAAIIRSHVKIGVEKAESMRLPREVIDIIGQHHGNSLVQYFYAKAKELDPNVSPKDFSYPGQPPRTKEAAVVMLADVSEAACRTLDHPSVPRLEKFIAKLVKGKMESGQLDNCDLTLRELRIIQESFVTTLAGYYHSRIKYPNQKDPDEKEGAGGKTPDEKAAPQDASPEKTPDEKSAQSEMPLEKSISPDVKNYLQIDLGLTASESPVGTPVSEPSATAQSSTATSEQTTAVKQGQPDGKNNKEE
;
A
#
# COMPACT_ATOMS: atom_id res chain seq x y z
N MET A 1 -1.81 66.02 -11.26
CA MET A 1 -0.98 64.80 -11.48
C MET A 1 -0.58 64.30 -10.10
N LYS A 2 -1.01 63.12 -9.63
CA LYS A 2 -1.48 61.88 -10.31
C LYS A 2 -0.46 61.31 -11.30
N ASP A 3 -0.11 60.02 -11.28
CA ASP A 3 -0.44 58.93 -10.34
C ASP A 3 0.66 57.85 -10.39
N GLU A 4 0.59 56.88 -9.48
CA GLU A 4 1.45 55.70 -9.42
C GLU A 4 1.23 54.73 -10.59
N ASN A 5 2.28 54.00 -10.99
CA ASN A 5 2.38 52.54 -10.79
C ASN A 5 3.81 52.11 -11.15
N ASN A 6 4.58 51.40 -10.31
CA ASN A 6 4.27 50.27 -9.43
C ASN A 6 3.95 48.97 -10.18
N SER A 7 5.01 48.37 -10.74
CA SER A 7 5.11 46.94 -10.98
C SER A 7 6.58 46.55 -10.80
N GLY A 8 6.97 45.66 -9.89
CA GLY A 8 6.17 44.76 -9.07
C GLY A 8 6.83 43.38 -9.14
N TYR A 9 7.31 42.85 -8.01
CA TYR A 9 8.19 41.68 -7.96
C TYR A 9 7.51 40.36 -8.42
N MET A 10 7.32 40.19 -9.73
CA MET A 10 7.08 38.90 -10.37
C MET A 10 8.39 38.10 -10.42
N LYS A 11 8.87 37.68 -9.25
CA LYS A 11 9.74 36.50 -9.16
C LYS A 11 8.91 35.33 -9.64
N ALA A 12 9.05 35.00 -10.93
CA ALA A 12 8.45 33.80 -11.49
C ALA A 12 8.81 32.61 -10.59
N VAL A 13 7.79 31.90 -10.10
CA VAL A 13 7.99 30.67 -9.33
C VAL A 13 8.43 29.61 -10.33
N VAL A 14 9.74 29.58 -10.60
CA VAL A 14 10.38 28.56 -11.43
C VAL A 14 10.15 27.23 -10.73
N LEU A 15 9.14 26.50 -11.20
CA LEU A 15 8.88 25.12 -10.80
C LEU A 15 10.20 24.36 -10.90
N PRO A 16 10.67 23.73 -9.80
CA PRO A 16 11.95 23.03 -9.83
C PRO A 16 11.87 21.96 -10.93
N SER A 17 12.84 22.00 -11.87
CA SER A 17 12.82 21.05 -12.99
C SER A 17 12.74 19.62 -12.46
N ILE A 18 12.03 18.75 -13.18
CA ILE A 18 11.77 17.37 -12.74
C ILE A 18 13.10 16.66 -12.38
N ALA A 19 14.15 16.89 -13.16
CA ALA A 19 15.51 16.42 -12.88
C ALA A 19 16.11 17.01 -11.58
N GLY A 20 15.90 18.30 -11.29
CA GLY A 20 16.32 18.95 -10.05
C GLY A 20 15.54 18.47 -8.81
N PHE A 21 14.26 18.12 -8.98
CA PHE A 21 13.45 17.48 -7.95
C PHE A 21 13.96 16.06 -7.62
N PHE A 22 14.15 15.21 -8.64
CA PHE A 22 14.73 13.87 -8.45
C PHE A 22 16.14 13.91 -7.88
N ARG A 23 17.00 14.84 -8.33
CA ARG A 23 18.35 15.01 -7.76
C ARG A 23 18.31 15.33 -6.26
N LYS A 24 17.42 16.24 -5.82
CA LYS A 24 17.21 16.52 -4.38
C LYS A 24 16.71 15.31 -3.58
N ILE A 25 15.90 14.41 -4.18
CA ILE A 25 15.49 13.15 -3.53
C ILE A 25 16.70 12.21 -3.39
N ILE A 26 17.47 12.01 -4.47
CA ILE A 26 18.65 11.14 -4.48
C ILE A 26 19.70 11.61 -3.47
N ASP A 27 19.95 12.92 -3.39
CA ASP A 27 20.87 13.49 -2.42
C ASP A 27 20.34 13.38 -0.98
N GLY A 28 19.02 13.47 -0.78
CA GLY A 28 18.37 13.17 0.50
C GLY A 28 18.59 11.73 0.96
N PHE A 29 18.33 10.76 0.07
CA PHE A 29 18.61 9.33 0.32
C PHE A 29 20.10 9.07 0.62
N ARG A 30 21.01 9.77 -0.06
CA ARG A 30 22.46 9.69 0.23
C ARG A 30 22.84 10.20 1.62
N THR A 31 22.12 11.18 2.16
CA THR A 31 22.35 11.67 3.53
C THR A 31 21.72 10.79 4.61
N GLU A 32 20.52 10.26 4.40
CA GLU A 32 19.77 9.46 5.38
C GLU A 32 19.90 7.97 5.07
N LYS A 33 21.09 7.42 5.34
CA LYS A 33 21.46 6.05 4.93
C LYS A 33 20.59 4.96 5.57
N VAL A 34 20.19 5.13 6.83
CA VAL A 34 19.45 4.09 7.57
C VAL A 34 18.01 4.04 7.09
N PHE A 35 17.36 5.19 6.96
CA PHE A 35 16.04 5.31 6.34
C PHE A 35 16.04 4.75 4.91
N SER A 36 17.06 5.07 4.11
CA SER A 36 17.16 4.62 2.72
C SER A 36 17.28 3.10 2.57
N ILE A 37 18.08 2.46 3.42
CA ILE A 37 18.21 0.99 3.44
C ILE A 37 16.88 0.36 3.88
N LEU A 38 16.27 0.86 4.96
CA LEU A 38 14.99 0.35 5.44
C LEU A 38 13.85 0.53 4.43
N PHE A 39 13.84 1.62 3.67
CA PHE A 39 12.86 1.91 2.61
C PHE A 39 12.97 0.94 1.43
N ILE A 40 14.19 0.59 1.01
CA ILE A 40 14.42 -0.42 -0.03
C ILE A 40 14.06 -1.81 0.48
N VAL A 41 14.44 -2.16 1.72
CA VAL A 41 14.09 -3.45 2.34
C VAL A 41 12.58 -3.59 2.50
N SER A 42 11.87 -2.55 2.97
CA SER A 42 10.41 -2.62 3.14
C SER A 42 9.69 -2.77 1.80
N PHE A 43 10.19 -2.17 0.71
CA PHE A 43 9.65 -2.38 -0.63
C PHE A 43 9.72 -3.85 -1.02
N PHE A 44 10.89 -4.49 -0.87
CA PHE A 44 11.03 -5.92 -1.18
C PHE A 44 10.23 -6.83 -0.24
N VAL A 45 10.10 -6.49 1.05
CA VAL A 45 9.22 -7.22 1.99
C VAL A 45 7.75 -7.13 1.57
N VAL A 46 7.27 -5.94 1.17
CA VAL A 46 5.92 -5.73 0.66
C VAL A 46 5.69 -6.53 -0.63
N ILE A 47 6.61 -6.48 -1.60
CA ILE A 47 6.52 -7.26 -2.85
C ILE A 47 6.58 -8.78 -2.59
N ALA A 48 7.38 -9.25 -1.62
CA ALA A 48 7.44 -10.67 -1.28
C ALA A 48 6.14 -11.18 -0.61
N ALA A 49 5.57 -10.39 0.31
CA ALA A 49 4.27 -10.68 0.93
C ALA A 49 3.13 -10.62 -0.12
N MET A 50 3.21 -9.68 -1.06
CA MET A 50 2.31 -9.57 -2.22
C MET A 50 2.44 -10.79 -3.16
N LEU A 51 3.66 -11.29 -3.41
CA LEU A 51 3.89 -12.49 -4.21
C LEU A 51 3.21 -13.71 -3.57
N PHE A 52 3.38 -13.89 -2.25
CA PHE A 52 2.72 -14.97 -1.50
C PHE A 52 1.18 -14.91 -1.55
N THR A 53 0.59 -13.75 -1.86
CA THR A 53 -0.86 -13.54 -1.92
C THR A 53 -1.44 -13.39 -3.33
N THR A 54 -0.56 -13.27 -4.34
CA THR A 54 -0.88 -13.32 -5.80
C THR A 54 -0.56 -14.67 -6.43
N LEU A 55 0.23 -15.52 -5.75
CA LEU A 55 0.24 -16.97 -5.91
C LEU A 55 -1.18 -17.51 -5.68
N ASP A 56 -1.90 -17.77 -6.77
CA ASP A 56 -3.14 -18.52 -6.72
C ASP A 56 -2.78 -19.99 -6.51
N ARG A 57 -2.99 -20.48 -5.29
CA ARG A 57 -2.91 -21.91 -4.93
C ARG A 57 -4.14 -22.58 -5.53
N GLY A 58 -4.03 -22.88 -6.81
CA GLY A 58 -5.05 -22.63 -7.82
C GLY A 58 -6.49 -22.94 -7.39
N GLY A 59 -7.21 -21.93 -6.91
CA GLY A 59 -8.65 -21.89 -6.58
C GLY A 59 -9.20 -22.91 -5.57
N LEU A 60 -8.94 -24.19 -5.82
CA LEU A 60 -9.54 -25.36 -5.19
C LEU A 60 -8.50 -26.28 -4.53
N ALA A 61 -7.22 -25.89 -4.46
CA ALA A 61 -6.14 -26.69 -3.84
C ALA A 61 -6.28 -26.89 -2.31
N TYR A 62 -7.36 -26.35 -1.71
CA TYR A 62 -7.78 -26.60 -0.32
C TYR A 62 -9.06 -27.46 -0.22
N LEU A 63 -9.72 -27.76 -1.34
CA LEU A 63 -10.82 -28.73 -1.35
C LEU A 63 -10.22 -30.13 -1.31
N ASN A 64 -10.43 -30.86 -0.22
CA ASN A 64 -10.20 -32.30 -0.27
C ASN A 64 -11.24 -32.91 -1.23
N LEU A 65 -10.80 -33.63 -2.25
CA LEU A 65 -11.69 -34.25 -3.25
C LEU A 65 -12.66 -35.26 -2.60
N ASP A 66 -12.31 -35.82 -1.43
CA ASP A 66 -13.20 -36.65 -0.61
C ASP A 66 -14.48 -35.90 -0.17
N GLU A 67 -14.41 -34.58 0.06
CA GLU A 67 -15.61 -33.79 0.39
C GLU A 67 -16.61 -33.76 -0.77
N PHE A 68 -16.12 -33.95 -2.00
CA PHE A 68 -16.89 -33.80 -3.25
C PHE A 68 -17.17 -35.13 -3.93
N ALA A 69 -17.20 -36.24 -3.18
CA ALA A 69 -17.52 -37.57 -3.69
C ALA A 69 -18.83 -37.61 -4.51
N VAL A 70 -18.79 -38.31 -5.64
CA VAL A 70 -19.94 -38.45 -6.57
C VAL A 70 -21.16 -39.03 -5.84
N GLY A 71 -22.34 -38.45 -6.07
CA GLY A 71 -23.59 -38.83 -5.41
C GLY A 71 -23.85 -38.10 -4.08
N ARG A 72 -22.86 -37.40 -3.50
CA ARG A 72 -23.07 -36.52 -2.34
C ARG A 72 -23.81 -35.24 -2.75
N VAL A 73 -24.58 -34.64 -1.83
CA VAL A 73 -25.15 -33.30 -2.00
C VAL A 73 -24.11 -32.24 -1.61
N ALA A 74 -23.93 -31.22 -2.45
CA ALA A 74 -22.96 -30.15 -2.23
C ALA A 74 -23.39 -29.18 -1.12
N ASP A 75 -22.48 -28.89 -0.19
CA ASP A 75 -22.69 -27.98 0.95
C ASP A 75 -22.53 -26.49 0.57
N ARG A 76 -21.73 -26.21 -0.47
CA ARG A 76 -21.36 -24.87 -0.97
C ARG A 76 -21.33 -24.83 -2.51
N ASP A 77 -21.31 -23.62 -3.07
CA ASP A 77 -21.04 -23.41 -4.51
C ASP A 77 -19.54 -23.57 -4.80
N VAL A 78 -19.19 -24.10 -5.97
CA VAL A 78 -17.81 -24.11 -6.48
C VAL A 78 -17.78 -23.46 -7.86
N ILE A 79 -16.90 -22.47 -8.03
CA ILE A 79 -16.79 -21.63 -9.22
C ILE A 79 -15.33 -21.59 -9.69
N ALA A 80 -15.11 -21.73 -11.00
CA ALA A 80 -13.79 -21.69 -11.61
C ALA A 80 -13.18 -20.27 -11.57
N GLY A 81 -12.03 -20.09 -10.91
CA GLY A 81 -11.32 -18.79 -10.83
C GLY A 81 -10.52 -18.39 -12.07
N ARG A 82 -10.28 -19.34 -12.99
CA ARG A 82 -9.52 -19.19 -14.25
C ARG A 82 -10.06 -20.18 -15.29
N ASP A 83 -9.77 -19.92 -16.56
CA ASP A 83 -10.00 -20.87 -17.64
C ASP A 83 -9.03 -22.06 -17.51
N ILE A 84 -9.53 -23.29 -17.69
CA ILE A 84 -8.72 -24.52 -17.69
C ILE A 84 -9.22 -25.44 -18.79
N SER A 85 -8.31 -25.87 -19.67
CA SER A 85 -8.59 -26.88 -20.70
C SER A 85 -7.97 -28.21 -20.31
N TYR A 86 -8.76 -29.29 -20.34
CA TYR A 86 -8.30 -30.65 -20.07
C TYR A 86 -8.80 -31.61 -21.16
N THR A 87 -8.19 -32.79 -21.28
CA THR A 87 -8.64 -33.82 -22.23
C THR A 87 -9.66 -34.73 -21.56
N ASP A 88 -10.88 -34.82 -22.09
CA ASP A 88 -11.81 -35.88 -21.69
C ASP A 88 -11.37 -37.19 -22.36
N GLN A 89 -10.73 -38.05 -21.56
CA GLN A 89 -10.28 -39.38 -21.98
C GLN A 89 -11.46 -40.25 -22.42
N ALA A 90 -12.61 -40.21 -21.74
CA ALA A 90 -13.76 -41.05 -22.08
C ALA A 90 -14.37 -40.65 -23.42
N ALA A 91 -14.55 -39.35 -23.66
CA ALA A 91 -15.01 -38.84 -24.96
C ALA A 91 -13.98 -39.10 -26.07
N THR A 92 -12.68 -39.09 -25.75
CA THR A 92 -11.60 -39.42 -26.70
C THR A 92 -11.59 -40.91 -27.07
N GLU A 93 -11.77 -41.83 -26.12
CA GLU A 93 -11.88 -43.27 -26.43
C GLU A 93 -13.17 -43.59 -27.22
N ILE A 94 -14.31 -42.96 -26.91
CA ILE A 94 -15.52 -43.08 -27.74
C ILE A 94 -15.23 -42.66 -29.19
N ARG A 95 -14.51 -41.55 -29.39
CA ARG A 95 -14.12 -41.06 -30.72
C ARG A 95 -13.16 -42.01 -31.45
N LYS A 96 -12.26 -42.69 -30.73
CA LYS A 96 -11.37 -43.73 -31.28
C LYS A 96 -12.15 -44.98 -31.69
N THR A 97 -13.04 -45.50 -30.85
CA THR A 97 -13.87 -46.67 -31.16
C THR A 97 -14.77 -46.40 -32.36
N ALA A 98 -15.43 -45.23 -32.40
CA ALA A 98 -16.20 -44.79 -33.57
C ALA A 98 -15.33 -44.66 -34.83
N ARG A 99 -14.05 -44.25 -34.70
CA ARG A 99 -13.12 -44.23 -35.85
C ARG A 99 -12.80 -45.62 -36.35
N LEU A 100 -12.53 -46.60 -35.48
CA LEU A 100 -12.25 -47.99 -35.88
C LEU A 100 -13.40 -48.61 -36.70
N GLN A 101 -14.64 -48.37 -36.30
CA GLN A 101 -15.84 -48.85 -37.01
C GLN A 101 -16.01 -48.26 -38.42
N THR A 102 -15.29 -47.19 -38.77
CA THR A 102 -15.26 -46.64 -40.16
C THR A 102 -14.16 -47.25 -41.03
N ILE A 103 -13.29 -48.10 -40.48
CA ILE A 103 -12.15 -48.68 -41.21
C ILE A 103 -12.58 -50.03 -41.79
N ALA A 104 -12.52 -50.15 -43.11
CA ALA A 104 -12.74 -51.39 -43.83
C ALA A 104 -11.56 -52.38 -43.57
N PRO A 105 -11.82 -53.61 -43.09
CA PRO A 105 -10.79 -54.63 -42.93
C PRO A 105 -10.16 -55.00 -44.28
N ILE A 106 -8.87 -55.28 -44.28
CA ILE A 106 -8.09 -55.53 -45.50
C ILE A 106 -8.01 -57.04 -45.76
N PHE A 107 -8.24 -57.43 -47.02
CA PHE A 107 -8.11 -58.80 -47.49
C PHE A 107 -7.20 -58.84 -48.71
N ARG A 108 -6.22 -59.75 -48.74
CA ARG A 108 -5.35 -59.97 -49.90
C ARG A 108 -6.06 -60.91 -50.89
N GLN A 109 -6.13 -60.54 -52.16
CA GLN A 109 -6.46 -61.49 -53.22
C GLN A 109 -5.20 -62.22 -53.66
N ASP A 110 -5.23 -63.56 -53.63
CA ASP A 110 -4.12 -64.39 -54.07
C ASP A 110 -4.25 -64.77 -55.55
N MET A 111 -3.67 -63.92 -56.39
CA MET A 111 -3.70 -64.06 -57.85
C MET A 111 -2.89 -65.25 -58.37
N GLU A 112 -1.93 -65.76 -57.57
CA GLU A 112 -1.13 -66.93 -57.92
C GLU A 112 -1.97 -68.19 -57.73
N LEU A 113 -2.66 -68.33 -56.58
CA LEU A 113 -3.63 -69.39 -56.33
C LEU A 113 -4.81 -69.37 -57.34
N VAL A 114 -5.30 -68.20 -57.74
CA VAL A 114 -6.29 -68.05 -58.82
C VAL A 114 -5.76 -68.63 -60.14
N SER A 115 -4.55 -68.25 -60.54
CA SER A 115 -3.95 -68.73 -61.80
C SER A 115 -3.63 -70.23 -61.78
N GLU A 116 -3.19 -70.75 -60.63
CA GLU A 116 -2.94 -72.18 -60.43
C GLU A 116 -4.23 -72.99 -60.48
N THR A 117 -5.29 -72.53 -59.81
CA THR A 117 -6.61 -73.17 -59.79
C THR A 117 -7.20 -73.25 -61.19
N LEU A 118 -7.16 -72.13 -61.94
CA LEU A 118 -7.63 -72.09 -63.33
C LEU A 118 -6.83 -73.01 -64.24
N LYS A 119 -5.51 -73.07 -64.09
CA LYS A 119 -4.65 -73.97 -64.86
C LYS A 119 -4.97 -75.44 -64.58
N LYS A 120 -5.02 -75.85 -63.30
CA LYS A 120 -5.35 -77.23 -62.90
C LYS A 120 -6.75 -77.65 -63.37
N TYR A 121 -7.71 -76.73 -63.38
CA TYR A 121 -9.06 -77.03 -63.87
C TYR A 121 -9.11 -77.14 -65.40
N ASP A 122 -8.38 -76.32 -66.14
CA ASP A 122 -8.28 -76.44 -67.60
C ASP A 122 -7.51 -77.72 -68.02
N GLU A 123 -6.52 -78.15 -67.23
CA GLU A 123 -5.84 -79.46 -67.36
C GLU A 123 -6.82 -80.61 -67.08
N PHE A 124 -7.61 -80.54 -65.99
CA PHE A 124 -8.66 -81.51 -65.66
C PHE A 124 -9.73 -81.65 -66.75
N VAL A 125 -10.24 -80.53 -67.30
CA VAL A 125 -11.22 -80.55 -68.41
C VAL A 125 -10.61 -81.21 -69.65
N SER A 126 -9.34 -80.94 -69.95
CA SER A 126 -8.64 -81.56 -71.08
C SER A 126 -8.48 -83.08 -70.92
N PHE A 127 -8.14 -83.53 -69.71
CA PHE A 127 -8.06 -84.93 -69.32
C PHE A 127 -9.42 -85.64 -69.43
N MET A 128 -10.48 -85.04 -68.87
CA MET A 128 -11.84 -85.59 -68.90
C MET A 128 -12.41 -85.69 -70.33
N LEU A 129 -12.11 -84.73 -71.21
CA LEU A 129 -12.50 -84.80 -72.63
C LEU A 129 -11.77 -85.93 -73.37
N ALA A 130 -10.47 -86.12 -73.13
CA ALA A 130 -9.71 -87.23 -73.71
C ALA A 130 -10.24 -88.62 -73.28
N LEU A 131 -10.77 -88.71 -72.06
CA LEU A 131 -11.36 -89.91 -71.46
C LEU A 131 -12.78 -90.24 -71.93
N HIS A 132 -13.49 -89.35 -72.65
CA HIS A 132 -14.93 -89.50 -72.89
C HIS A 132 -15.33 -90.79 -73.63
N ASN A 133 -14.42 -91.36 -74.42
CA ASN A 133 -14.66 -92.58 -75.22
C ASN A 133 -14.13 -93.88 -74.57
N ASP A 134 -13.54 -93.84 -73.38
CA ASP A 134 -13.04 -95.03 -72.68
C ASP A 134 -14.17 -95.80 -71.95
N THR A 135 -14.02 -97.13 -71.85
CA THR A 135 -14.98 -98.00 -71.15
C THR A 135 -15.03 -97.73 -69.64
N GLU A 136 -16.22 -97.88 -69.03
CA GLU A 136 -16.55 -97.57 -67.62
C GLU A 136 -15.48 -97.93 -66.59
N THR A 137 -14.95 -99.16 -66.64
CA THR A 137 -13.91 -99.65 -65.70
C THR A 137 -12.52 -99.03 -65.90
N ILE A 138 -12.22 -98.50 -67.08
CA ILE A 138 -10.96 -97.77 -67.37
C ILE A 138 -11.10 -96.30 -66.97
N PHE A 139 -12.28 -95.72 -67.20
CA PHE A 139 -12.61 -94.34 -66.85
C PHE A 139 -12.55 -94.10 -65.33
N GLU A 140 -13.19 -94.95 -64.53
CA GLU A 140 -13.14 -94.86 -63.06
C GLU A 140 -11.71 -95.03 -62.51
N ALA A 141 -10.94 -95.97 -63.08
CA ALA A 141 -9.56 -96.22 -62.65
C ALA A 141 -8.62 -95.04 -62.96
N ARG A 142 -8.63 -94.52 -64.18
CA ARG A 142 -7.76 -93.41 -64.60
C ARG A 142 -8.03 -92.12 -63.82
N ILE A 143 -9.30 -91.81 -63.50
CA ILE A 143 -9.63 -90.60 -62.74
C ILE A 143 -9.12 -90.71 -61.29
N GLN A 144 -9.17 -91.90 -60.68
CA GLN A 144 -8.61 -92.12 -59.33
C GLN A 144 -7.08 -92.26 -59.32
N GLU A 145 -6.43 -92.48 -60.47
CA GLU A 145 -4.98 -92.47 -60.62
C GLU A 145 -4.42 -91.02 -60.65
N GLU A 146 -5.03 -90.14 -61.46
CA GLU A 146 -4.58 -88.75 -61.62
C GLU A 146 -5.16 -87.79 -60.55
N TYR A 147 -6.39 -88.03 -60.08
CA TYR A 147 -7.10 -87.21 -59.09
C TYR A 147 -7.58 -88.06 -57.88
N PRO A 148 -6.67 -88.73 -57.16
CA PRO A 148 -7.02 -89.69 -56.10
C PRO A 148 -7.89 -89.06 -55.00
N GLY A 149 -9.10 -89.58 -54.83
CA GLY A 149 -10.02 -89.17 -53.78
C GLY A 149 -10.72 -87.81 -53.99
N PHE A 150 -10.58 -87.16 -55.15
CA PHE A 150 -11.29 -85.91 -55.47
C PHE A 150 -12.80 -86.13 -55.67
N PHE A 151 -13.18 -87.30 -56.17
CA PHE A 151 -14.56 -87.64 -56.55
C PHE A 151 -14.95 -89.01 -55.98
N ASP A 152 -16.22 -89.18 -55.63
CA ASP A 152 -16.75 -90.46 -55.19
C ASP A 152 -17.09 -91.41 -56.36
N ALA A 153 -17.11 -92.71 -56.08
CA ALA A 153 -17.30 -93.77 -57.06
C ALA A 153 -18.73 -93.85 -57.65
N GLN A 154 -19.71 -93.13 -57.09
CA GLN A 154 -21.07 -93.04 -57.62
C GLN A 154 -21.16 -91.88 -58.61
N LEU A 155 -20.61 -90.71 -58.27
CA LEU A 155 -20.48 -89.54 -59.14
C LEU A 155 -19.78 -89.90 -60.46
N LEU A 156 -18.68 -90.65 -60.41
CA LEU A 156 -17.95 -91.09 -61.61
C LEU A 156 -18.81 -92.00 -62.53
N LYS A 157 -19.65 -92.86 -61.96
CA LYS A 157 -20.56 -93.73 -62.72
C LYS A 157 -21.74 -92.96 -63.29
N ASP A 158 -22.22 -91.92 -62.62
CA ASP A 158 -23.33 -91.10 -63.11
C ASP A 158 -22.88 -90.07 -64.15
N LEU A 159 -21.64 -89.60 -64.08
CA LEU A 159 -20.99 -88.78 -65.12
C LEU A 159 -20.98 -89.45 -66.50
N GLN A 160 -20.65 -90.75 -66.59
CA GLN A 160 -20.69 -91.47 -67.88
C GLN A 160 -22.09 -91.57 -68.50
N LYS A 161 -23.15 -91.42 -67.69
CA LYS A 161 -24.56 -91.47 -68.16
C LYS A 161 -25.04 -90.12 -68.69
N VAL A 162 -24.25 -89.04 -68.57
CA VAL A 162 -24.60 -87.68 -68.97
C VAL A 162 -24.54 -87.52 -70.49
N LYS A 163 -25.71 -87.46 -71.14
CA LYS A 163 -25.87 -87.26 -72.60
C LYS A 163 -25.32 -85.93 -73.15
N GLN A 164 -24.85 -85.03 -72.29
CA GLN A 164 -24.27 -83.72 -72.64
C GLN A 164 -22.93 -83.51 -71.92
N PHE A 165 -22.10 -84.54 -71.80
CA PHE A 165 -20.84 -84.54 -71.02
C PHE A 165 -19.90 -83.37 -71.39
N GLU A 166 -19.64 -83.13 -72.68
CA GLU A 166 -18.84 -81.97 -73.13
C GLU A 166 -19.46 -80.62 -72.75
N GLY A 167 -20.79 -80.51 -72.81
CA GLY A 167 -21.54 -79.32 -72.41
C GLY A 167 -21.53 -79.11 -70.89
N MET A 168 -21.53 -80.18 -70.11
CA MET A 168 -21.37 -80.15 -68.66
C MET A 168 -19.97 -79.67 -68.26
N LEU A 169 -18.92 -80.22 -68.87
CA LEU A 169 -17.54 -79.77 -68.64
C LEU A 169 -17.34 -78.31 -69.05
N SER A 170 -17.88 -77.91 -70.21
CA SER A 170 -17.80 -76.52 -70.70
C SER A 170 -18.52 -75.53 -69.76
N ALA A 171 -19.73 -75.88 -69.29
CA ALA A 171 -20.45 -75.09 -68.30
C ALA A 171 -19.69 -75.03 -66.96
N ALA A 172 -19.12 -76.15 -66.52
CA ALA A 172 -18.34 -76.21 -65.29
C ALA A 172 -17.09 -75.31 -65.37
N GLN A 173 -16.35 -75.38 -66.49
CA GLN A 173 -15.20 -74.52 -66.77
C GLN A 173 -15.56 -73.03 -66.77
N ALA A 174 -16.71 -72.66 -67.34
CA ALA A 174 -17.23 -71.30 -67.30
C ALA A 174 -17.57 -70.86 -65.86
N VAL A 175 -18.18 -71.73 -65.04
CA VAL A 175 -18.46 -71.45 -63.63
C VAL A 175 -17.18 -71.32 -62.80
N VAL A 176 -16.16 -72.16 -63.00
CA VAL A 176 -14.85 -71.99 -62.32
C VAL A 176 -14.23 -70.64 -62.68
N LYS A 177 -14.25 -70.27 -63.97
CA LYS A 177 -13.74 -68.97 -64.45
C LYS A 177 -14.52 -67.79 -63.87
N GLN A 178 -15.84 -67.91 -63.71
CA GLN A 178 -16.68 -66.91 -63.03
C GLN A 178 -16.38 -66.82 -61.51
N VAL A 179 -16.33 -67.95 -60.81
CA VAL A 179 -16.09 -68.02 -59.35
C VAL A 179 -14.69 -67.49 -59.00
N MET A 180 -13.67 -67.81 -59.80
CA MET A 180 -12.32 -67.28 -59.64
C MET A 180 -12.21 -65.78 -59.96
N ALA A 181 -13.01 -65.26 -60.90
CA ALA A 181 -13.04 -63.83 -61.23
C ALA A 181 -13.72 -62.98 -60.14
N VAL A 182 -14.73 -63.51 -59.44
CA VAL A 182 -15.37 -62.86 -58.28
C VAL A 182 -14.55 -63.05 -57.00
N GLY A 183 -13.91 -64.22 -56.87
CA GLY A 183 -13.09 -64.59 -55.72
C GLY A 183 -13.89 -65.19 -54.55
N ILE A 184 -13.25 -66.12 -53.86
CA ILE A 184 -13.82 -66.84 -52.70
C ILE A 184 -13.19 -66.26 -51.44
N ALA A 185 -14.01 -65.68 -50.56
CA ALA A 185 -13.55 -65.03 -49.33
C ALA A 185 -13.78 -65.89 -48.09
N GLU A 186 -12.73 -66.00 -47.27
CA GLU A 186 -12.77 -66.60 -45.94
C GLU A 186 -12.65 -65.50 -44.87
N PHE A 187 -13.69 -65.38 -44.05
CA PHE A 187 -13.77 -64.41 -42.95
C PHE A 187 -13.43 -65.12 -41.63
N PRO A 188 -12.56 -64.57 -40.77
CA PRO A 188 -12.29 -65.15 -39.47
C PRO A 188 -13.49 -65.02 -38.53
N GLU A 189 -13.69 -66.02 -37.66
CA GLU A 189 -14.80 -66.05 -36.68
C GLU A 189 -14.76 -64.92 -35.65
N LYS A 190 -13.59 -64.27 -35.45
CA LYS A 190 -13.34 -63.23 -34.46
C LYS A 190 -12.37 -62.17 -35.01
N GLY A 191 -12.33 -61.00 -34.36
CA GLY A 191 -11.40 -59.91 -34.68
C GLY A 191 -11.98 -58.82 -35.61
N LEU A 192 -13.05 -59.11 -36.36
CA LEU A 192 -13.71 -58.13 -37.22
C LEU A 192 -14.77 -57.25 -36.51
N GLU A 193 -15.11 -57.56 -35.26
CA GLU A 193 -16.19 -56.89 -34.49
C GLU A 193 -15.99 -55.37 -34.33
N GLY A 194 -14.74 -54.90 -34.26
CA GLY A 194 -14.39 -53.48 -34.10
C GLY A 194 -14.29 -52.68 -35.40
N PHE A 195 -14.45 -53.30 -36.57
CA PHE A 195 -14.22 -52.72 -37.88
C PHE A 195 -15.53 -52.54 -38.68
N ASN A 196 -15.45 -51.90 -39.85
CA ASN A 196 -16.57 -51.82 -40.78
C ASN A 196 -16.94 -53.23 -41.29
N GLN A 197 -18.22 -53.60 -41.19
CA GLN A 197 -18.72 -54.94 -41.56
C GLN A 197 -19.37 -54.96 -42.95
N THR A 198 -19.81 -53.81 -43.48
CA THR A 198 -20.45 -53.70 -44.80
C THR A 198 -19.44 -53.58 -45.94
N GLU A 199 -18.27 -52.98 -45.68
CA GLU A 199 -17.22 -52.76 -46.67
C GLU A 199 -15.90 -53.41 -46.27
N MET A 200 -15.18 -53.95 -47.25
CA MET A 200 -13.84 -54.53 -47.10
C MET A 200 -12.88 -53.93 -48.14
N THR A 201 -11.60 -53.82 -47.78
CA THR A 201 -10.56 -53.33 -48.71
C THR A 201 -9.84 -54.51 -49.34
N LEU A 202 -10.04 -54.73 -50.63
CA LEU A 202 -9.28 -55.73 -51.38
C LEU A 202 -7.89 -55.20 -51.73
N LEU A 203 -6.85 -55.83 -51.21
CA LEU A 203 -5.46 -55.61 -51.61
C LEU A 203 -5.12 -56.53 -52.79
N VAL A 204 -5.01 -55.93 -53.98
CA VAL A 204 -4.60 -56.61 -55.21
C VAL A 204 -3.15 -56.22 -55.51
N ARG A 205 -2.29 -57.22 -55.78
CA ARG A 205 -0.90 -57.00 -56.21
C ARG A 205 -0.80 -57.12 -57.72
N ARG A 206 -0.38 -56.05 -58.40
CA ARG A 206 -0.14 -56.00 -59.85
C ARG A 206 1.33 -55.69 -60.10
N GLY A 207 2.14 -56.74 -60.24
CA GLY A 207 3.60 -56.63 -60.25
C GLY A 207 4.13 -56.04 -58.93
N ASN A 208 4.95 -54.99 -59.02
CA ASN A 208 5.44 -54.27 -57.84
C ASN A 208 4.38 -53.35 -57.19
N ASN A 209 3.25 -53.08 -57.86
CA ASN A 209 2.24 -52.14 -57.36
C ASN A 209 1.23 -52.82 -56.42
N ARG A 210 0.87 -52.13 -55.33
CA ARG A 210 -0.22 -52.50 -54.42
C ARG A 210 -1.42 -51.60 -54.72
N GLU A 211 -2.55 -52.19 -55.07
CA GLU A 211 -3.81 -51.48 -55.31
C GLU A 211 -4.80 -51.87 -54.20
N TYR A 212 -5.42 -50.87 -53.57
CA TYR A 212 -6.39 -51.07 -52.49
C TYR A 212 -7.76 -50.62 -52.99
N ILE A 213 -8.69 -51.57 -53.12
CA ILE A 213 -10.00 -51.36 -53.71
C ILE A 213 -11.06 -51.61 -52.65
N ASN A 214 -11.82 -50.59 -52.25
CA ASN A 214 -12.95 -50.78 -51.35
C ASN A 214 -14.12 -51.42 -52.13
N ILE A 215 -14.62 -52.53 -51.61
CA ILE A 215 -15.75 -53.29 -52.16
C ILE A 215 -16.74 -53.61 -51.04
N GLN A 216 -18.01 -53.83 -51.38
CA GLN A 216 -18.98 -54.29 -50.41
C GLN A 216 -18.70 -55.75 -50.04
N THR A 217 -18.88 -56.12 -48.78
CA THR A 217 -18.75 -57.50 -48.26
C THR A 217 -19.69 -58.49 -48.96
N SER A 218 -20.75 -57.99 -49.62
CA SER A 218 -21.69 -58.76 -50.45
C SER A 218 -21.21 -59.00 -51.89
N SER A 219 -20.12 -58.37 -52.34
CA SER A 219 -19.58 -58.52 -53.70
C SER A 219 -18.64 -59.72 -53.88
N VAL A 220 -18.26 -60.41 -52.79
CA VAL A 220 -17.37 -61.59 -52.80
C VAL A 220 -18.14 -62.86 -52.42
N ILE A 221 -17.70 -64.02 -52.90
CA ILE A 221 -18.34 -65.29 -52.57
C ILE A 221 -17.83 -65.77 -51.21
N LYS A 222 -18.63 -65.63 -50.15
CA LYS A 222 -18.31 -66.23 -48.85
C LYS A 222 -18.21 -67.75 -48.97
N LYS A 223 -17.21 -68.34 -48.32
CA LYS A 223 -16.97 -69.80 -48.23
C LYS A 223 -18.25 -70.59 -47.85
N GLU A 224 -19.04 -70.08 -46.91
CA GLU A 224 -20.33 -70.63 -46.47
C GLU A 224 -21.39 -70.74 -47.59
N ASN A 225 -21.40 -69.79 -48.53
CA ASN A 225 -22.41 -69.65 -49.59
C ASN A 225 -21.95 -70.23 -50.94
N LEU A 226 -20.75 -70.81 -50.99
CA LEU A 226 -20.08 -71.23 -52.23
C LEU A 226 -20.89 -72.26 -53.02
N ASP A 227 -21.44 -73.28 -52.35
CA ASP A 227 -22.27 -74.32 -52.96
C ASP A 227 -23.53 -73.74 -53.64
N ALA A 228 -24.23 -72.83 -52.95
CA ALA A 228 -25.41 -72.16 -53.46
C ALA A 228 -25.08 -71.23 -54.65
N TYR A 229 -23.94 -70.53 -54.61
CA TYR A 229 -23.48 -69.72 -55.73
C TYR A 229 -23.21 -70.58 -56.98
N ILE A 230 -22.45 -71.67 -56.84
CA ILE A 230 -22.10 -72.59 -57.93
C ILE A 230 -23.38 -73.18 -58.55
N LYS A 231 -24.29 -73.72 -57.74
CA LYS A 231 -25.55 -74.32 -58.22
C LYS A 231 -26.42 -73.32 -58.98
N ASN A 232 -26.46 -72.06 -58.54
CA ASN A 232 -27.20 -71.00 -59.24
C ASN A 232 -26.49 -70.57 -60.55
N ALA A 233 -25.15 -70.46 -60.56
CA ALA A 233 -24.39 -70.15 -61.76
C ALA A 233 -24.58 -71.21 -62.86
N ILE A 234 -24.49 -72.50 -62.52
CA ILE A 234 -24.76 -73.62 -63.44
C ILE A 234 -26.16 -73.50 -64.05
N ARG A 235 -27.19 -73.28 -63.22
CA ARG A 235 -28.59 -73.13 -63.66
C ARG A 235 -28.81 -71.92 -64.57
N SER A 236 -28.07 -70.81 -64.35
CA SER A 236 -28.15 -69.63 -65.21
C SER A 236 -27.47 -69.80 -66.57
N LEU A 237 -26.47 -70.69 -66.68
CA LEU A 237 -25.79 -71.00 -67.94
C LEU A 237 -26.58 -72.03 -68.77
N ASN A 238 -27.04 -73.12 -68.15
CA ASN A 238 -27.90 -74.09 -68.81
C ASN A 238 -28.76 -74.86 -67.79
N ALA A 239 -30.06 -74.54 -67.75
CA ALA A 239 -31.04 -75.18 -66.87
C ALA A 239 -31.33 -76.67 -67.17
N SER A 240 -30.80 -77.24 -68.25
CA SER A 240 -30.91 -78.67 -68.58
C SER A 240 -29.75 -79.54 -68.05
N LEU A 241 -28.72 -78.94 -67.44
CA LEU A 241 -27.63 -79.65 -66.79
C LEU A 241 -27.95 -79.99 -65.33
N ASP A 242 -27.44 -81.13 -64.85
CA ASP A 242 -27.54 -81.49 -63.44
C ASP A 242 -26.63 -80.58 -62.59
N SER A 243 -27.25 -79.63 -61.89
CA SER A 243 -26.55 -78.69 -61.00
C SER A 243 -25.88 -79.33 -59.78
N GLY A 244 -26.21 -80.57 -59.42
CA GLY A 244 -25.54 -81.34 -58.37
C GLY A 244 -24.24 -81.97 -58.88
N ILE A 245 -24.33 -82.78 -59.94
CA ILE A 245 -23.17 -83.44 -60.58
C ILE A 245 -22.16 -82.39 -61.05
N THR A 246 -22.62 -81.33 -61.71
CA THR A 246 -21.76 -80.25 -62.22
C THR A 246 -21.10 -79.45 -61.08
N ALA A 247 -21.75 -79.31 -59.92
CA ALA A 247 -21.14 -78.66 -58.76
C ALA A 247 -20.07 -79.55 -58.10
N ALA A 248 -20.32 -80.86 -58.02
CA ALA A 248 -19.38 -81.82 -57.44
C ALA A 248 -18.09 -81.96 -58.27
N LEU A 249 -18.16 -81.82 -59.60
CA LEU A 249 -16.98 -81.71 -60.48
C LEU A 249 -16.06 -80.51 -60.14
N ILE A 250 -16.65 -79.43 -59.63
CA ILE A 250 -15.98 -78.13 -59.44
C ILE A 250 -15.39 -78.01 -58.02
N GLN A 251 -16.17 -78.38 -57.00
CA GLN A 251 -15.89 -78.07 -55.60
C GLN A 251 -14.50 -78.51 -55.08
N PRO A 252 -13.94 -79.69 -55.44
CA PRO A 252 -12.62 -80.11 -54.98
C PRO A 252 -11.46 -79.17 -55.38
N PHE A 253 -11.60 -78.40 -56.45
CA PHE A 253 -10.59 -77.45 -56.92
C PHE A 253 -10.70 -76.06 -56.30
N LEU A 254 -11.78 -75.76 -55.56
CA LEU A 254 -12.06 -74.40 -55.11
C LEU A 254 -11.53 -74.12 -53.71
N HIS A 255 -10.45 -73.36 -53.64
CA HIS A 255 -9.89 -72.83 -52.39
C HIS A 255 -10.22 -71.33 -52.21
N PRO A 256 -10.29 -70.82 -50.97
CA PRO A 256 -10.42 -69.39 -50.69
C PRO A 256 -9.26 -68.59 -51.29
N THR A 257 -9.60 -67.65 -52.19
CA THR A 257 -8.65 -66.79 -52.91
C THR A 257 -8.55 -65.38 -52.35
N ILE A 258 -9.42 -65.03 -51.40
CA ILE A 258 -9.46 -63.73 -50.71
C ILE A 258 -9.32 -64.00 -49.20
N ILE A 259 -8.17 -63.62 -48.64
CA ILE A 259 -7.73 -63.98 -47.28
C ILE A 259 -7.53 -62.70 -46.46
N TYR A 260 -8.02 -62.68 -45.22
CA TYR A 260 -7.85 -61.53 -44.31
C TYR A 260 -6.37 -61.23 -44.03
N ASP A 261 -5.97 -59.96 -44.18
CA ASP A 261 -4.63 -59.47 -43.82
C ASP A 261 -4.72 -58.68 -42.50
N GLU A 262 -4.65 -59.41 -41.39
CA GLU A 262 -4.68 -58.87 -40.03
C GLU A 262 -3.62 -57.79 -39.82
N LYS A 263 -2.39 -58.03 -40.30
CA LYS A 263 -1.24 -57.15 -40.07
C LYS A 263 -1.36 -55.82 -40.80
N GLU A 264 -1.78 -55.83 -42.07
CA GLU A 264 -2.04 -54.59 -42.81
C GLU A 264 -3.27 -53.85 -42.24
N THR A 265 -4.30 -54.59 -41.80
CA THR A 265 -5.49 -54.03 -41.15
C THR A 265 -5.14 -53.32 -39.84
N GLU A 266 -4.38 -53.96 -38.95
CA GLU A 266 -3.95 -53.36 -37.68
C GLU A 266 -3.05 -52.14 -37.93
N MET A 267 -2.15 -52.19 -38.91
CA MET A 267 -1.29 -51.07 -39.27
C MET A 267 -2.11 -49.83 -39.67
N ARG A 268 -3.14 -50.00 -40.52
CA ARG A 268 -4.07 -48.91 -40.87
C ARG A 268 -4.93 -48.47 -39.69
N ALA A 269 -5.35 -49.38 -38.82
CA ALA A 269 -6.08 -49.06 -37.60
C ALA A 269 -5.25 -48.13 -36.70
N GLN A 270 -3.99 -48.49 -36.42
CA GLN A 270 -3.07 -47.67 -35.64
C GLN A 270 -2.76 -46.32 -36.29
N GLU A 271 -2.61 -46.25 -37.62
CA GLU A 271 -2.39 -44.99 -38.34
C GLU A 271 -3.62 -44.06 -38.26
N ALA A 272 -4.82 -44.58 -38.51
CA ALA A 272 -6.06 -43.83 -38.42
C ALA A 272 -6.36 -43.37 -36.97
N LEU A 273 -5.97 -44.16 -35.95
CA LEU A 273 -6.07 -43.79 -34.54
C LEU A 273 -5.12 -42.65 -34.16
N LYS A 274 -3.90 -42.60 -34.72
CA LYS A 274 -2.94 -41.49 -34.49
C LYS A 274 -3.46 -40.15 -35.04
N GLN A 275 -4.42 -40.17 -35.97
CA GLN A 275 -5.06 -38.98 -36.53
C GLN A 275 -6.30 -38.51 -35.71
N VAL A 276 -6.74 -39.27 -34.70
CA VAL A 276 -7.89 -38.88 -33.86
C VAL A 276 -7.46 -37.79 -32.87
N GLN A 277 -7.89 -36.55 -33.13
CA GLN A 277 -7.68 -35.43 -32.21
C GLN A 277 -8.41 -35.66 -30.88
N PRO A 278 -7.73 -35.44 -29.72
CA PRO A 278 -8.34 -35.59 -28.41
C PRO A 278 -9.50 -34.61 -28.21
N VAL A 279 -10.48 -35.02 -27.39
CA VAL A 279 -11.61 -34.16 -27.02
C VAL A 279 -11.17 -33.26 -25.87
N ILE A 280 -10.90 -31.99 -26.18
CA ILE A 280 -10.53 -30.97 -25.20
C ILE A 280 -11.81 -30.31 -24.66
N VAL A 281 -11.97 -30.33 -23.34
CA VAL A 281 -13.04 -29.64 -22.61
C VAL A 281 -12.43 -28.43 -21.89
N THR A 282 -12.98 -27.25 -22.14
CA THR A 282 -12.56 -26.00 -21.50
C THR A 282 -13.60 -25.56 -20.47
N ILE A 283 -13.18 -25.55 -19.20
CA ILE A 283 -13.90 -24.89 -18.10
C ILE A 283 -13.58 -23.40 -18.19
N GLN A 284 -14.60 -22.55 -18.27
CA GLN A 284 -14.42 -21.09 -18.37
C GLN A 284 -14.27 -20.44 -16.99
N LYS A 285 -13.57 -19.32 -16.92
CA LYS A 285 -13.53 -18.46 -15.75
C LYS A 285 -14.94 -18.00 -15.36
N ASN A 286 -15.24 -18.01 -14.06
CA ASN A 286 -16.55 -17.79 -13.45
C ASN A 286 -17.63 -18.86 -13.77
N GLN A 287 -17.29 -19.96 -14.47
CA GLN A 287 -18.19 -21.10 -14.62
C GLN A 287 -18.44 -21.77 -13.26
N LYS A 288 -19.72 -21.99 -12.92
CA LYS A 288 -20.11 -22.69 -11.69
C LYS A 288 -20.04 -24.21 -11.92
N ILE A 289 -18.99 -24.84 -11.41
CA ILE A 289 -18.74 -26.29 -11.48
C ILE A 289 -19.74 -27.03 -10.57
N ILE A 290 -20.05 -26.48 -9.39
CA ILE A 290 -20.99 -27.06 -8.44
C ILE A 290 -21.91 -25.98 -7.87
N LYS A 291 -23.19 -26.32 -7.73
CA LYS A 291 -24.20 -25.51 -7.05
C LYS A 291 -24.62 -26.16 -5.74
N ARG A 292 -24.66 -25.38 -4.66
CA ARG A 292 -25.11 -25.78 -3.32
C ARG A 292 -26.50 -26.43 -3.38
N GLY A 293 -26.66 -27.55 -2.66
CA GLY A 293 -27.91 -28.31 -2.60
C GLY A 293 -28.17 -29.23 -3.80
N PHE A 294 -27.28 -29.29 -4.79
CA PHE A 294 -27.36 -30.25 -5.90
C PHE A 294 -26.44 -31.45 -5.67
N ILE A 295 -26.77 -32.58 -6.29
CA ILE A 295 -25.96 -33.81 -6.25
C ILE A 295 -24.72 -33.63 -7.14
N ILE A 296 -23.55 -34.04 -6.65
CA ILE A 296 -22.30 -33.97 -7.39
C ILE A 296 -22.24 -35.10 -8.41
N THR A 297 -22.11 -34.75 -9.69
CA THR A 297 -22.05 -35.70 -10.81
C THR A 297 -20.62 -36.17 -11.09
N SER A 298 -20.49 -37.28 -11.82
CA SER A 298 -19.21 -37.77 -12.36
C SER A 298 -18.58 -36.85 -13.43
N GLU A 299 -19.29 -35.81 -13.86
CA GLU A 299 -18.72 -34.73 -14.68
C GLU A 299 -18.14 -33.64 -13.79
N ASN A 300 -18.91 -33.17 -12.80
CA ASN A 300 -18.45 -32.17 -11.82
C ASN A 300 -17.16 -32.64 -11.13
N TYR A 301 -17.09 -33.91 -10.73
CA TYR A 301 -15.89 -34.49 -10.11
C TYR A 301 -14.67 -34.48 -11.06
N ARG A 302 -14.85 -34.81 -12.35
CA ARG A 302 -13.77 -34.72 -13.35
C ARG A 302 -13.33 -33.28 -13.60
N GLN A 303 -14.26 -32.33 -13.61
CA GLN A 303 -13.96 -30.90 -13.69
C GLN A 303 -13.17 -30.41 -12.46
N LEU A 304 -13.53 -30.84 -11.24
CA LEU A 304 -12.77 -30.54 -10.02
C LEU A 304 -11.36 -31.16 -10.05
N GLN A 305 -11.23 -32.43 -10.45
CA GLN A 305 -9.95 -33.13 -10.52
C GLN A 305 -9.00 -32.43 -11.49
N ALA A 306 -9.46 -32.15 -12.72
CA ALA A 306 -8.69 -31.38 -13.70
C ALA A 306 -8.31 -29.97 -13.22
N TYR A 307 -9.14 -29.35 -12.38
CA TYR A 307 -8.83 -28.05 -11.77
C TYR A 307 -7.73 -28.15 -10.70
N SER A 308 -7.72 -29.24 -9.93
CA SER A 308 -6.70 -29.54 -8.92
C SER A 308 -5.35 -29.88 -9.56
N ASP A 309 -5.35 -30.77 -10.55
CA ASP A 309 -4.16 -31.23 -11.29
C ASP A 309 -3.46 -30.08 -12.05
N ALA A 310 -4.19 -29.02 -12.40
CA ALA A 310 -3.67 -27.81 -13.05
C ALA A 310 -2.84 -26.88 -12.14
N GLY A 311 -2.67 -27.23 -10.86
CA GLY A 311 -1.64 -26.70 -9.97
C GLY A 311 -1.66 -25.18 -9.67
N ASN A 312 -0.57 -24.69 -9.07
CA ASN A 312 -0.39 -23.28 -8.72
C ASN A 312 -0.16 -22.40 -9.96
N TYR A 313 -0.73 -21.19 -9.97
CA TYR A 313 -0.55 -20.22 -11.06
C TYR A 313 -0.26 -18.82 -10.51
N ILE A 314 0.59 -18.08 -11.23
CA ILE A 314 0.85 -16.66 -10.99
C ILE A 314 0.35 -15.90 -12.22
N ASP A 315 -0.66 -15.06 -12.01
CA ASP A 315 -1.07 -14.07 -13.01
C ASP A 315 0.01 -12.99 -13.10
N ILE A 316 0.90 -13.11 -14.09
CA ILE A 316 2.04 -12.20 -14.29
C ILE A 316 1.57 -10.76 -14.51
N ASN A 317 0.45 -10.55 -15.21
CA ASN A 317 -0.08 -9.21 -15.47
C ASN A 317 -0.61 -8.57 -14.19
N LYS A 318 -1.35 -9.34 -13.36
CA LYS A 318 -1.81 -8.90 -12.04
C LYS A 318 -0.65 -8.65 -11.08
N PHE A 319 0.38 -9.49 -11.11
CA PHE A 319 1.60 -9.32 -10.32
C PHE A 319 2.36 -8.04 -10.70
N LEU A 320 2.58 -7.80 -11.99
CA LEU A 320 3.24 -6.59 -12.49
C LEU A 320 2.41 -5.33 -12.18
N GLY A 321 1.10 -5.37 -12.41
CA GLY A 321 0.20 -4.24 -12.14
C GLY A 321 0.15 -3.84 -10.66
N LEU A 322 0.02 -4.81 -9.75
CA LEU A 322 0.02 -4.54 -8.31
C LEU A 322 1.42 -4.12 -7.80
N SER A 323 2.50 -4.67 -8.37
CA SER A 323 3.88 -4.22 -8.09
C SER A 323 4.12 -2.77 -8.52
N ALA A 324 3.62 -2.38 -9.70
CA ALA A 324 3.69 -1.01 -10.19
C ALA A 324 2.86 -0.05 -9.32
N PHE A 325 1.69 -0.47 -8.85
CA PHE A 325 0.88 0.32 -7.92
C PHE A 325 1.61 0.52 -6.57
N ILE A 326 2.24 -0.53 -6.02
CA ILE A 326 3.06 -0.43 -4.80
C ILE A 326 4.25 0.52 -5.01
N LEU A 327 4.92 0.47 -6.17
CA LEU A 327 5.96 1.44 -6.52
C LEU A 327 5.43 2.89 -6.51
N CYS A 328 4.22 3.12 -7.05
CA CYS A 328 3.55 4.42 -6.94
C CYS A 328 3.26 4.84 -5.49
N LEU A 329 2.84 3.92 -4.61
CA LEU A 329 2.66 4.23 -3.18
C LEU A 329 3.98 4.61 -2.49
N TYR A 330 5.08 3.94 -2.84
CA TYR A 330 6.41 4.28 -2.33
C TYR A 330 6.87 5.67 -2.83
N ILE A 331 6.62 6.01 -4.10
CA ILE A 331 6.89 7.35 -4.66
C ILE A 331 6.04 8.43 -3.95
N ILE A 332 4.75 8.17 -3.71
CA ILE A 332 3.87 9.08 -2.94
C ILE A 332 4.38 9.25 -1.51
N GLY A 333 4.85 8.18 -0.87
CA GLY A 333 5.47 8.23 0.46
C GLY A 333 6.71 9.15 0.49
N VAL A 334 7.62 9.04 -0.48
CA VAL A 334 8.79 9.93 -0.59
C VAL A 334 8.36 11.38 -0.82
N PHE A 335 7.33 11.63 -1.65
CA PHE A 335 6.79 12.97 -1.85
C PHE A 335 6.22 13.56 -0.56
N MET A 336 5.40 12.81 0.20
CA MET A 336 4.83 13.23 1.48
C MET A 336 5.88 13.48 2.57
N LEU A 337 6.98 12.72 2.58
CA LEU A 337 8.10 12.88 3.51
C LEU A 337 9.11 13.97 3.07
N SER A 338 8.93 14.57 1.89
CA SER A 338 9.88 15.54 1.34
C SER A 338 9.86 16.88 2.10
N PRO A 339 11.02 17.56 2.26
CA PRO A 339 11.08 18.93 2.79
C PRO A 339 10.45 20.02 1.90
N GLN A 340 9.71 19.63 0.84
CA GLN A 340 8.90 20.53 0.01
C GLN A 340 7.41 20.38 0.33
N SER A 341 6.96 19.18 0.75
CA SER A 341 5.61 18.95 1.29
C SER A 341 5.52 19.35 2.78
N ILE A 342 6.64 19.47 3.49
CA ILE A 342 6.70 19.74 4.92
C ILE A 342 7.36 21.11 5.17
N SER A 343 6.73 21.92 6.02
CA SER A 343 7.27 23.18 6.55
C SER A 343 8.44 22.92 7.53
N GLY A 344 9.54 22.37 7.03
CA GLY A 344 10.71 21.97 7.81
C GLY A 344 11.20 20.55 7.49
N ARG A 345 12.38 20.19 8.00
CA ARG A 345 12.99 18.86 7.81
C ARG A 345 12.61 17.94 8.97
N LEU A 346 11.90 16.84 8.69
CA LEU A 346 11.72 15.75 9.66
C LEU A 346 13.06 15.10 10.00
N LYS A 347 13.27 14.82 11.29
CA LYS A 347 14.33 13.94 11.81
C LYS A 347 14.21 12.54 11.18
N GLU A 348 15.34 11.89 10.86
CA GLU A 348 15.37 10.54 10.24
C GLU A 348 14.57 9.51 11.07
N SER A 349 14.65 9.56 12.40
CA SER A 349 13.86 8.71 13.31
C SER A 349 12.35 8.82 13.12
N ARG A 350 11.82 10.03 12.88
CA ARG A 350 10.39 10.27 12.60
C ARG A 350 10.00 9.70 11.22
N LYS A 351 10.89 9.73 10.23
CA LYS A 351 10.67 9.10 8.90
C LYS A 351 10.69 7.58 8.99
N ILE A 352 11.64 7.00 9.75
CA ILE A 352 11.72 5.57 10.01
C ILE A 352 10.46 5.08 10.74
N PHE A 353 9.96 5.81 11.75
CA PHE A 353 8.69 5.49 12.40
C PHE A 353 7.51 5.48 11.42
N LEU A 354 7.39 6.49 10.55
CA LEU A 354 6.33 6.56 9.54
C LEU A 354 6.40 5.40 8.53
N LEU A 355 7.60 4.99 8.12
CA LEU A 355 7.81 3.82 7.27
C LEU A 355 7.40 2.52 7.97
N LEU A 356 7.87 2.32 9.21
CA LEU A 356 7.62 1.09 9.97
C LEU A 356 6.14 0.94 10.35
N ILE A 357 5.44 2.01 10.69
CA ILE A 357 3.99 1.93 10.97
C ILE A 357 3.18 1.67 9.69
N SER A 358 3.54 2.27 8.54
CA SER A 358 2.92 1.91 7.25
C SER A 358 3.18 0.46 6.85
N LEU A 359 4.39 -0.06 7.07
CA LEU A 359 4.70 -1.48 6.84
C LEU A 359 3.90 -2.40 7.78
N ALA A 360 3.79 -2.05 9.06
CA ALA A 360 3.01 -2.81 10.03
C ALA A 360 1.51 -2.84 9.67
N VAL A 361 0.94 -1.72 9.22
CA VAL A 361 -0.46 -1.64 8.73
C VAL A 361 -0.66 -2.50 7.48
N TYR A 362 0.26 -2.43 6.51
CA TYR A 362 0.16 -3.28 5.31
C TYR A 362 0.18 -4.76 5.68
N LEU A 363 1.15 -5.19 6.50
CA LEU A 363 1.29 -6.58 6.89
C LEU A 363 0.14 -7.07 7.78
N SER A 364 -0.39 -6.26 8.71
CA SER A 364 -1.51 -6.67 9.56
C SER A 364 -2.82 -6.80 8.79
N VAL A 365 -3.10 -5.90 7.86
CA VAL A 365 -4.29 -5.96 6.99
C VAL A 365 -4.16 -7.13 6.00
N LEU A 366 -2.99 -7.31 5.37
CA LEU A 366 -2.75 -8.43 4.45
C LEU A 366 -2.83 -9.80 5.16
N PHE A 367 -2.28 -9.90 6.37
CA PHE A 367 -2.40 -11.11 7.20
C PHE A 367 -3.85 -11.39 7.54
N THR A 368 -4.59 -10.40 8.06
CA THR A 368 -6.00 -10.59 8.44
C THR A 368 -6.87 -10.98 7.24
N ALA A 369 -6.67 -10.32 6.10
CA ALA A 369 -7.38 -10.59 4.83
C ALA A 369 -7.13 -11.99 4.25
N LYS A 370 -6.17 -12.75 4.78
CA LYS A 370 -5.77 -14.08 4.28
C LYS A 370 -5.85 -15.18 5.34
N ALA A 371 -5.67 -14.86 6.62
CA ALA A 371 -5.62 -15.84 7.71
C ALA A 371 -6.99 -16.13 8.36
N LEU A 372 -7.91 -15.15 8.38
CA LEU A 372 -9.21 -15.30 9.05
C LEU A 372 -10.34 -15.85 8.15
N SER A 373 -10.01 -16.25 6.90
CA SER A 373 -10.99 -16.73 5.91
C SER A 373 -12.20 -15.80 5.70
N LEU A 374 -11.98 -14.49 5.85
CA LEU A 374 -13.01 -13.46 5.75
C LEU A 374 -13.63 -13.46 4.35
N VAL A 375 -14.92 -13.79 4.28
CA VAL A 375 -15.63 -14.05 3.02
C VAL A 375 -15.84 -12.74 2.26
N GLN A 376 -16.38 -11.72 2.93
CA GLN A 376 -16.77 -10.47 2.29
C GLN A 376 -15.76 -9.35 2.51
N ALA A 377 -16.10 -8.11 2.14
CA ALA A 377 -15.17 -7.00 2.20
C ALA A 377 -15.14 -6.35 3.58
N LEU A 378 -16.31 -6.01 4.13
CA LEU A 378 -16.48 -5.28 5.39
C LEU A 378 -16.10 -6.12 6.61
N ASP A 379 -16.09 -7.45 6.50
CA ASP A 379 -15.70 -8.40 7.56
C ASP A 379 -14.33 -8.12 8.20
N ILE A 380 -13.44 -7.40 7.49
CA ILE A 380 -12.11 -7.01 7.98
C ILE A 380 -12.09 -5.75 8.86
N ILE A 381 -13.16 -4.93 8.85
CA ILE A 381 -13.27 -3.65 9.58
C ILE A 381 -12.77 -3.71 11.04
N PRO A 382 -13.13 -4.74 11.86
CA PRO A 382 -12.70 -4.80 13.26
C PRO A 382 -11.18 -4.79 13.45
N PHE A 383 -10.42 -5.20 12.43
CA PHE A 383 -8.97 -5.39 12.48
C PHE A 383 -8.17 -4.27 11.79
N ILE A 384 -8.82 -3.28 11.16
CA ILE A 384 -8.12 -2.19 10.47
C ILE A 384 -7.57 -1.18 11.51
N PRO A 385 -6.24 -1.00 11.64
CA PRO A 385 -5.65 -0.14 12.68
C PRO A 385 -5.58 1.34 12.27
N ALA A 386 -6.59 1.84 11.55
CA ALA A 386 -6.56 3.18 10.95
C ALA A 386 -6.58 4.30 12.00
N ALA A 387 -7.54 4.28 12.93
CA ALA A 387 -7.61 5.23 14.04
C ALA A 387 -6.35 5.21 14.91
N LEU A 388 -5.88 4.01 15.32
CA LEU A 388 -4.62 3.82 16.05
C LEU A 388 -3.43 4.50 15.36
N THR A 389 -3.26 4.25 14.06
CA THR A 389 -2.17 4.83 13.26
C THR A 389 -2.28 6.36 13.19
N ALA A 390 -3.50 6.87 12.97
CA ALA A 390 -3.78 8.29 12.88
C ALA A 390 -3.48 9.04 14.19
N MET A 391 -3.95 8.50 15.33
CA MET A 391 -3.69 9.06 16.67
C MET A 391 -2.19 9.07 16.99
N LEU A 392 -1.49 7.95 16.79
CA LEU A 392 -0.04 7.87 17.05
C LEU A 392 0.75 8.90 16.23
N VAL A 393 0.48 9.05 14.93
CA VAL A 393 1.15 10.05 14.09
C VAL A 393 0.79 11.48 14.49
N ALA A 394 -0.46 11.73 14.88
CA ALA A 394 -0.90 13.05 15.32
C ALA A 394 -0.21 13.47 16.64
N THR A 395 -0.06 12.55 17.60
CA THR A 395 0.60 12.82 18.89
C THR A 395 2.14 12.90 18.76
N LEU A 396 2.77 12.04 17.94
CA LEU A 396 4.23 11.94 17.86
C LEU A 396 4.89 12.83 16.80
N ILE A 397 4.11 13.43 15.88
CA ILE A 397 4.65 14.26 14.78
C ILE A 397 3.81 15.51 14.55
N SER A 398 2.54 15.37 14.17
CA SER A 398 1.56 16.47 14.06
C SER A 398 0.25 16.02 13.42
N THR A 399 -0.84 16.70 13.74
CA THR A 399 -2.16 16.62 13.06
C THR A 399 -2.04 16.72 11.54
N LYS A 400 -1.22 17.66 11.04
CA LYS A 400 -0.97 17.86 9.59
C LYS A 400 -0.28 16.64 8.94
N MET A 401 0.58 15.92 9.66
CA MET A 401 1.16 14.68 9.15
C MET A 401 0.18 13.50 9.25
N ALA A 402 -0.61 13.43 10.33
CA ALA A 402 -1.61 12.37 10.50
C ALA A 402 -2.63 12.34 9.35
N ILE A 403 -3.16 13.50 8.94
CA ILE A 403 -4.08 13.59 7.79
C ILE A 403 -3.46 13.00 6.52
N ARG A 404 -2.19 13.31 6.21
CA ARG A 404 -1.48 12.70 5.08
C ARG A 404 -1.34 11.18 5.23
N MET A 405 -0.99 10.71 6.43
CA MET A 405 -0.86 9.28 6.71
C MET A 405 -2.21 8.55 6.63
N VAL A 406 -3.34 9.19 6.93
CA VAL A 406 -4.68 8.60 6.73
C VAL A 406 -4.96 8.32 5.25
N PHE A 407 -4.63 9.25 4.35
CA PHE A 407 -4.73 9.00 2.90
C PHE A 407 -3.77 7.89 2.44
N LEU A 408 -2.55 7.83 2.98
CA LEU A 408 -1.62 6.72 2.67
C LEU A 408 -2.12 5.38 3.22
N VAL A 409 -2.70 5.36 4.42
CA VAL A 409 -3.31 4.17 5.05
C VAL A 409 -4.54 3.69 4.28
N MET A 410 -5.38 4.59 3.76
CA MET A 410 -6.47 4.24 2.83
C MET A 410 -5.94 3.44 1.63
N LEU A 411 -4.87 3.90 0.98
CA LEU A 411 -4.27 3.23 -0.18
C LEU A 411 -3.53 1.93 0.18
N ILE A 412 -2.92 1.87 1.36
CA ILE A 412 -2.34 0.64 1.93
C ILE A 412 -3.43 -0.41 2.18
N VAL A 413 -4.56 -0.02 2.77
CA VAL A 413 -5.71 -0.91 3.00
C VAL A 413 -6.29 -1.38 1.67
N LEU A 414 -6.52 -0.45 0.73
CA LEU A 414 -7.02 -0.76 -0.62
C LEU A 414 -6.15 -1.81 -1.33
N THR A 415 -4.83 -1.70 -1.26
CA THR A 415 -3.93 -2.69 -1.89
C THR A 415 -3.87 -4.01 -1.12
N ALA A 416 -3.79 -3.97 0.21
CA ALA A 416 -3.71 -5.18 1.05
C ALA A 416 -5.00 -6.03 1.01
N THR A 417 -6.17 -5.43 0.77
CA THR A 417 -7.44 -6.14 0.59
C THR A 417 -7.71 -6.60 -0.85
N GLY A 418 -6.83 -6.28 -1.79
CA GLY A 418 -6.97 -6.67 -3.21
C GLY A 418 -7.89 -5.76 -4.03
N PHE A 419 -7.82 -4.44 -3.79
CA PHE A 419 -8.65 -3.37 -4.37
C PHE A 419 -10.13 -3.37 -3.95
N LYS A 420 -10.47 -3.97 -2.80
CA LYS A 420 -11.78 -3.79 -2.14
C LYS A 420 -11.90 -2.35 -1.60
N LEU A 421 -12.88 -1.58 -2.08
CA LEU A 421 -13.03 -0.14 -1.80
C LEU A 421 -13.60 0.13 -0.41
N GLU A 422 -14.44 -0.76 0.08
CA GLU A 422 -15.27 -0.61 1.27
C GLU A 422 -14.41 -0.56 2.56
N PRO A 423 -13.41 -1.45 2.74
CA PRO A 423 -12.41 -1.34 3.82
C PRO A 423 -11.55 -0.08 3.72
N ALA A 424 -11.23 0.37 2.51
CA ALA A 424 -10.43 1.58 2.30
C ALA A 424 -11.21 2.85 2.70
N LEU A 425 -12.51 2.91 2.39
CA LEU A 425 -13.40 3.96 2.87
C LEU A 425 -13.55 3.94 4.40
N PHE A 426 -13.67 2.77 5.03
CA PHE A 426 -13.63 2.68 6.50
C PHE A 426 -12.31 3.25 7.04
N ALA A 427 -11.17 2.84 6.47
CA ALA A 427 -9.86 3.32 6.91
C ALA A 427 -9.71 4.85 6.79
N LEU A 428 -10.24 5.45 5.70
CA LEU A 428 -10.29 6.89 5.50
C LEU A 428 -11.12 7.59 6.60
N PHE A 429 -12.38 7.19 6.81
CA PHE A 429 -13.27 7.86 7.75
C PHE A 429 -12.92 7.58 9.23
N SER A 430 -12.47 6.37 9.56
CA SER A 430 -11.89 6.03 10.86
C SER A 430 -10.65 6.86 11.17
N GLY A 431 -9.73 6.97 10.21
CA GLY A 431 -8.54 7.81 10.36
C GLY A 431 -8.86 9.30 10.52
N LEU A 432 -9.74 9.85 9.66
CA LEU A 432 -10.11 11.28 9.73
C LEU A 432 -10.87 11.64 11.01
N SER A 433 -11.81 10.79 11.45
CA SER A 433 -12.50 11.00 12.73
C SER A 433 -11.54 10.94 13.92
N ALA A 434 -10.60 9.99 13.92
CA ALA A 434 -9.59 9.88 14.97
C ALA A 434 -8.65 11.09 15.06
N VAL A 435 -8.28 11.72 13.93
CA VAL A 435 -7.52 12.99 13.97
C VAL A 435 -8.40 14.16 14.43
N SER A 436 -9.66 14.23 13.97
CA SER A 436 -10.58 15.34 14.26
C SER A 436 -11.00 15.40 15.75
N LEU A 437 -11.20 14.24 16.37
CA LEU A 437 -11.65 14.12 17.77
C LEU A 437 -10.53 14.29 18.80
N MET A 438 -9.26 14.26 18.40
CA MET A 438 -8.13 14.20 19.34
C MET A 438 -7.67 15.59 19.80
N ASN A 439 -8.31 16.09 20.86
CA ASN A 439 -7.93 17.32 21.55
C ASN A 439 -7.12 17.01 22.82
N LEU A 440 -5.80 17.25 22.79
CA LEU A 440 -4.86 16.84 23.85
C LEU A 440 -4.58 17.97 24.84
N THR A 441 -5.22 17.93 26.02
CA THR A 441 -4.99 18.89 27.13
C THR A 441 -3.80 18.49 28.03
N GLY A 442 -2.98 17.53 27.59
CA GLY A 442 -1.88 16.95 28.36
C GLY A 442 -2.30 15.88 29.37
N ARG A 443 -3.60 15.57 29.48
CA ARG A 443 -4.13 14.53 30.39
C ARG A 443 -4.29 13.22 29.64
N ARG A 444 -3.69 12.11 30.13
CA ARG A 444 -3.84 10.77 29.50
C ARG A 444 -5.30 10.33 29.31
N MET A 445 -6.20 10.85 30.14
CA MET A 445 -7.66 10.69 30.03
C MET A 445 -8.24 11.19 28.69
N ASP A 446 -7.60 12.14 28.02
CA ASP A 446 -8.11 12.67 26.73
C ASP A 446 -8.06 11.61 25.63
N LEU A 447 -7.04 10.74 25.64
CA LEU A 447 -6.96 9.58 24.74
C LEU A 447 -8.10 8.57 25.02
N ILE A 448 -8.51 8.42 26.28
CA ILE A 448 -9.65 7.57 26.67
C ILE A 448 -10.97 8.19 26.18
N LYS A 449 -11.15 9.52 26.30
CA LYS A 449 -12.32 10.22 25.74
C LYS A 449 -12.42 10.01 24.23
N THR A 450 -11.33 10.20 23.49
CA THR A 450 -11.29 9.95 22.04
C THR A 450 -11.58 8.49 21.71
N ALA A 451 -11.09 7.53 22.50
CA ALA A 451 -11.44 6.10 22.35
C ALA A 451 -12.95 5.85 22.48
N CYS A 452 -13.60 6.43 23.49
CA CYS A 452 -15.05 6.31 23.69
C CYS A 452 -15.85 7.00 22.57
N GLN A 453 -15.38 8.14 22.05
CA GLN A 453 -16.00 8.81 20.91
C GLN A 453 -15.87 7.98 19.62
N LEU A 454 -14.71 7.38 19.38
CA LEU A 454 -14.49 6.47 18.24
C LEU A 454 -15.34 5.20 18.34
N ALA A 455 -15.53 4.66 19.55
CA ALA A 455 -16.44 3.53 19.78
C ALA A 455 -17.90 3.83 19.39
N ILE A 456 -18.31 5.11 19.40
CA ILE A 456 -19.64 5.56 18.95
C ILE A 456 -19.65 5.90 17.45
N ILE A 457 -18.55 6.44 16.91
CA ILE A 457 -18.48 6.92 15.51
C ILE A 457 -18.14 5.81 14.51
N HIS A 458 -17.30 4.84 14.88
CA HIS A 458 -17.00 3.66 14.05
C HIS A 458 -18.23 2.83 13.66
N PRO A 459 -19.19 2.50 14.54
CA PRO A 459 -20.42 1.80 14.12
C PRO A 459 -21.31 2.65 13.23
N ILE A 460 -21.30 4.00 13.33
CA ILE A 460 -22.04 4.87 12.42
C ILE A 460 -21.44 4.83 11.02
N ILE A 461 -20.11 4.94 10.90
CA ILE A 461 -19.39 4.76 9.62
C ILE A 461 -19.67 3.37 9.04
N THR A 462 -19.61 2.34 9.87
CA THR A 462 -19.86 0.95 9.48
C THR A 462 -21.28 0.73 9.00
N PHE A 463 -22.29 1.26 9.71
CA PHE A 463 -23.70 1.19 9.32
C PHE A 463 -23.95 1.83 7.94
N VAL A 464 -23.36 3.01 7.69
CA VAL A 464 -23.44 3.66 6.38
C VAL A 464 -22.78 2.80 5.30
N LEU A 465 -21.61 2.21 5.55
CA LEU A 465 -20.95 1.32 4.59
C LEU A 465 -21.77 0.05 4.31
N CYS A 466 -22.32 -0.61 5.34
CA CYS A 466 -23.23 -1.75 5.15
C CYS A 466 -24.52 -1.38 4.40
N SER A 467 -24.98 -0.13 4.52
CA SER A 467 -26.17 0.37 3.80
C SER A 467 -25.89 0.69 2.32
N VAL A 468 -24.67 1.15 2.01
CA VAL A 468 -24.23 1.44 0.63
C VAL A 468 -23.77 0.17 -0.10
N PHE A 469 -23.20 -0.80 0.63
CA PHE A 469 -22.66 -2.05 0.11
C PHE A 469 -23.33 -3.27 0.77
N PRO A 470 -24.63 -3.53 0.50
CA PRO A 470 -25.43 -4.52 1.25
C PRO A 470 -24.90 -5.96 1.13
N ASP A 471 -24.33 -6.36 0.00
CA ASP A 471 -23.77 -7.70 -0.22
C ASP A 471 -22.33 -7.87 0.32
N SER A 472 -21.75 -6.84 0.95
CA SER A 472 -20.32 -6.77 1.28
C SER A 472 -19.95 -7.12 2.73
N TYR A 473 -20.88 -7.68 3.51
CA TYR A 473 -20.63 -8.25 4.84
C TYR A 473 -21.24 -9.66 4.95
N SER A 474 -20.66 -10.54 5.79
CA SER A 474 -21.23 -11.87 6.08
C SER A 474 -22.13 -11.87 7.33
N ASP A 475 -21.78 -11.09 8.35
CA ASP A 475 -22.57 -10.90 9.58
C ASP A 475 -22.55 -9.42 9.98
N PHE A 476 -23.71 -8.77 9.88
CA PHE A 476 -23.90 -7.36 10.23
C PHE A 476 -23.58 -7.08 11.72
N VAL A 477 -23.92 -8.00 12.62
CA VAL A 477 -23.71 -7.83 14.08
C VAL A 477 -22.23 -7.94 14.42
N PHE A 478 -21.52 -8.92 13.84
CA PHE A 478 -20.08 -9.05 13.98
C PHE A 478 -19.33 -7.80 13.52
N VAL A 479 -19.62 -7.30 12.31
CA VAL A 479 -18.94 -6.12 11.76
C VAL A 479 -19.27 -4.86 12.56
N LEU A 480 -20.54 -4.66 12.94
CA LEU A 480 -20.96 -3.50 13.73
C LEU A 480 -20.32 -3.50 15.12
N LEU A 481 -20.44 -4.59 15.90
CA LEU A 481 -19.85 -4.68 17.24
C LEU A 481 -18.32 -4.68 17.20
N GLY A 482 -17.71 -5.34 16.22
CA GLY A 482 -16.28 -5.31 16.01
C GLY A 482 -15.75 -3.91 15.68
N SER A 483 -16.53 -3.06 15.01
CA SER A 483 -16.18 -1.65 14.78
C SER A 483 -16.18 -0.81 16.07
N VAL A 484 -17.10 -1.07 17.01
CA VAL A 484 -17.12 -0.45 18.36
C VAL A 484 -15.84 -0.82 19.11
N ILE A 485 -15.50 -2.12 19.12
CA ILE A 485 -14.29 -2.66 19.75
C ILE A 485 -13.04 -2.04 19.11
N ASN A 486 -12.98 -1.95 17.77
CA ASN A 486 -11.89 -1.32 17.02
C ASN A 486 -11.65 0.15 17.43
N GLY A 487 -12.73 0.93 17.56
CA GLY A 487 -12.65 2.34 17.99
C GLY A 487 -12.12 2.49 19.41
N PHE A 488 -12.62 1.68 20.34
CA PHE A 488 -12.19 1.71 21.74
C PHE A 488 -10.76 1.18 21.92
N ILE A 489 -10.44 0.02 21.35
CA ILE A 489 -9.13 -0.62 21.52
C ILE A 489 -8.01 0.15 20.81
N SER A 490 -8.32 0.92 19.76
CA SER A 490 -7.36 1.86 19.15
C SER A 490 -6.79 2.83 20.18
N GLY A 491 -7.63 3.46 21.01
CA GLY A 491 -7.15 4.37 22.06
C GLY A 491 -6.40 3.68 23.20
N ILE A 492 -6.77 2.44 23.53
CA ILE A 492 -6.02 1.60 24.50
C ILE A 492 -4.61 1.29 23.95
N PHE A 493 -4.50 0.92 22.68
CA PHE A 493 -3.20 0.67 22.05
C PHE A 493 -2.37 1.96 21.90
N VAL A 494 -2.98 3.13 21.67
CA VAL A 494 -2.26 4.41 21.77
C VAL A 494 -1.66 4.56 23.18
N LEU A 495 -2.46 4.38 24.25
CA LEU A 495 -1.98 4.50 25.62
C LEU A 495 -0.84 3.53 25.97
N GLY A 496 -0.86 2.31 25.42
CA GLY A 496 0.20 1.31 25.61
C GLY A 496 1.48 1.57 24.81
N PHE A 497 1.37 1.92 23.52
CA PHE A 497 2.54 2.13 22.65
C PHE A 497 3.18 3.51 22.79
N LEU A 498 2.39 4.54 23.12
CA LEU A 498 2.86 5.93 23.12
C LEU A 498 4.08 6.17 24.04
N PRO A 499 4.14 5.70 25.30
CA PRO A 499 5.32 5.92 26.17
C PRO A 499 6.61 5.32 25.60
N ILE A 500 6.50 4.15 24.95
CA ILE A 500 7.63 3.44 24.34
C ILE A 500 8.13 4.23 23.12
N LEU A 501 7.21 4.78 22.33
CA LEU A 501 7.53 5.61 21.17
C LEU A 501 8.04 7.00 21.57
N GLU A 502 7.57 7.55 22.70
CA GLU A 502 8.04 8.82 23.27
C GLU A 502 9.51 8.74 23.71
N ASP A 503 9.92 7.70 24.46
CA ASP A 503 11.34 7.45 24.79
C ASP A 503 12.19 7.26 23.53
N ARG A 504 11.78 6.37 22.63
CA ARG A 504 12.59 5.99 21.45
C ARG A 504 12.71 7.09 20.40
N LEU A 505 11.75 8.01 20.31
CA LEU A 505 11.80 9.15 19.38
C LEU A 505 12.30 10.44 20.04
N ASN A 506 12.34 10.50 21.38
CA ASN A 506 12.61 11.70 22.20
C ASN A 506 11.96 12.96 21.61
N THR A 507 10.63 12.87 21.43
CA THR A 507 9.79 13.94 20.87
C THR A 507 9.18 14.76 22.00
N PRO A 508 9.07 16.09 21.85
CA PRO A 508 8.34 16.96 22.76
C PRO A 508 6.82 16.79 22.57
N THR A 509 6.27 15.62 22.93
CA THR A 509 4.81 15.44 22.94
C THR A 509 4.20 16.24 24.09
N CYS A 510 2.90 16.53 24.02
CA CYS A 510 2.19 17.21 25.10
C CYS A 510 2.35 16.45 26.45
N PHE A 511 2.37 15.11 26.43
CA PHE A 511 2.60 14.31 27.65
C PHE A 511 4.04 14.38 28.17
N ARG A 512 5.04 14.26 27.28
CA ARG A 512 6.46 14.35 27.65
C ARG A 512 6.84 15.74 28.15
N LEU A 513 6.27 16.79 27.56
CA LEU A 513 6.45 18.17 28.04
C LEU A 513 5.72 18.40 29.37
N MET A 514 4.51 17.86 29.56
CA MET A 514 3.83 17.94 30.87
C MET A 514 4.62 17.25 31.99
N GLU A 515 5.19 16.07 31.72
CA GLU A 515 6.12 15.37 32.63
C GLU A 515 7.34 16.23 32.98
N LEU A 516 7.99 16.82 31.97
CA LEU A 516 9.14 17.71 32.16
C LEU A 516 8.78 19.04 32.84
N SER A 517 7.49 19.40 32.89
CA SER A 517 6.99 20.58 33.60
C SER A 517 6.72 20.34 35.09
N ASP A 518 7.00 19.16 35.64
CA ASP A 518 6.92 18.92 37.08
C ASP A 518 8.07 19.59 37.85
N LEU A 519 7.74 20.64 38.59
CA LEU A 519 8.63 21.36 39.49
C LEU A 519 9.09 20.50 40.70
N ASN A 520 8.45 19.35 40.95
CA ASN A 520 8.88 18.39 41.96
C ASN A 520 10.03 17.49 41.49
N SER A 521 10.43 17.56 40.24
CA SER A 521 11.55 16.80 39.68
C SER A 521 12.89 17.10 40.40
N PRO A 522 13.84 16.14 40.45
CA PRO A 522 15.11 16.35 41.15
C PRO A 522 15.91 17.56 40.66
N THR A 523 15.89 17.84 39.35
CA THR A 523 16.60 18.98 38.75
C THR A 523 16.02 20.32 39.20
N MET A 524 14.68 20.47 39.21
CA MET A 524 14.04 21.72 39.63
C MET A 524 14.17 21.95 41.14
N LYS A 525 14.05 20.90 41.96
CA LYS A 525 14.35 20.96 43.40
C LYS A 525 15.82 21.31 43.67
N GLN A 526 16.76 20.73 42.92
CA GLN A 526 18.18 21.07 43.05
C GLN A 526 18.41 22.55 42.67
N MET A 527 17.80 23.05 41.59
CA MET A 527 17.91 24.47 41.20
C MET A 527 17.36 25.39 42.29
N LEU A 528 16.19 25.09 42.86
CA LEU A 528 15.62 25.87 43.96
C LEU A 528 16.56 25.95 45.18
N LEU A 529 17.30 24.87 45.47
CA LEU A 529 18.21 24.81 46.62
C LEU A 529 19.60 25.40 46.35
N THR A 530 20.15 25.28 45.13
CA THR A 530 21.53 25.72 44.81
C THR A 530 21.60 27.05 44.05
N ALA A 531 20.50 27.49 43.44
CA ALA A 531 20.40 28.68 42.59
C ALA A 531 18.99 29.29 42.67
N SER A 532 18.55 29.61 43.89
CA SER A 532 17.18 30.07 44.17
C SER A 532 16.79 31.36 43.43
N GLY A 533 17.75 32.23 43.13
CA GLY A 533 17.55 33.42 42.30
C GLY A 533 17.24 33.05 40.85
N THR A 534 18.08 32.19 40.27
CA THR A 534 17.91 31.63 38.92
C THR A 534 16.59 30.84 38.80
N TYR A 535 16.20 30.09 39.83
CA TYR A 535 14.90 29.40 39.87
C TYR A 535 13.73 30.40 39.76
N ASN A 536 13.73 31.47 40.55
CA ASN A 536 12.66 32.47 40.54
C ASN A 536 12.60 33.25 39.21
N HIS A 537 13.75 33.63 38.65
CA HIS A 537 13.86 34.20 37.30
C HIS A 537 13.25 33.23 36.26
N THR A 538 13.68 31.96 36.29
CA THR A 538 13.23 30.90 35.39
C THR A 538 11.70 30.67 35.44
N MET A 539 11.08 30.73 36.63
CA MET A 539 9.61 30.66 36.76
C MET A 539 8.90 31.85 36.10
N MET A 540 9.44 33.06 36.22
CA MET A 540 8.87 34.25 35.60
C MET A 540 9.05 34.26 34.07
N VAL A 541 10.26 33.94 33.58
CA VAL A 541 10.53 33.77 32.13
C VAL A 541 9.61 32.72 31.51
N ALA A 542 9.36 31.60 32.21
CA ALA A 542 8.43 30.58 31.74
C ALA A 542 6.96 31.03 31.74
N THR A 543 6.55 31.85 32.73
CA THR A 543 5.20 32.44 32.77
C THR A 543 4.98 33.41 31.61
N LEU A 544 5.97 34.27 31.33
CA LEU A 544 5.98 35.20 30.21
C LEU A 544 5.94 34.45 28.86
N ALA A 545 6.79 33.44 28.70
CA ALA A 545 6.89 32.67 27.47
C ALA A 545 5.63 31.82 27.20
N GLU A 546 5.02 31.20 28.21
CA GLU A 546 3.74 30.49 28.06
C GLU A 546 2.62 31.43 27.61
N ALA A 547 2.51 32.62 28.23
CA ALA A 547 1.49 33.60 27.89
C ALA A 547 1.67 34.13 26.46
N ALA A 548 2.87 34.61 26.11
CA ALA A 548 3.12 35.20 24.80
C ALA A 548 3.03 34.17 23.65
N CYS A 549 3.50 32.93 23.85
CA CYS A 549 3.32 31.88 22.84
C CYS A 549 1.84 31.49 22.64
N ARG A 550 1.02 31.53 23.70
CA ARG A 550 -0.42 31.23 23.61
C ARG A 550 -1.15 32.24 22.73
N GLU A 551 -0.89 33.54 22.92
CA GLU A 551 -1.56 34.61 22.15
C GLU A 551 -1.16 34.64 20.66
N ILE A 552 0.04 34.18 20.31
CA ILE A 552 0.49 34.07 18.90
C ILE A 552 0.19 32.70 18.26
N GLY A 553 -0.35 31.74 19.00
CA GLY A 553 -0.61 30.37 18.51
C GLY A 553 0.65 29.52 18.28
N ALA A 554 1.74 29.82 19.00
CA ALA A 554 2.96 29.00 19.07
C ALA A 554 2.83 27.92 20.17
N ASP A 555 3.79 26.99 20.27
CA ASP A 555 3.74 25.95 21.32
C ASP A 555 4.11 26.53 22.70
N ALA A 556 3.08 27.02 23.40
CA ALA A 556 3.19 27.58 24.75
C ALA A 556 3.70 26.59 25.81
N LEU A 557 3.48 25.28 25.62
CA LEU A 557 3.95 24.26 26.55
C LEU A 557 5.43 23.95 26.31
N LEU A 558 5.86 23.88 25.05
CA LEU A 558 7.28 23.80 24.69
C LEU A 558 8.04 25.05 25.14
N ALA A 559 7.46 26.25 24.99
CA ALA A 559 8.05 27.49 25.46
C ALA A 559 8.22 27.52 26.99
N ARG A 560 7.20 27.08 27.75
CA ARG A 560 7.27 26.96 29.22
C ARG A 560 8.35 26.01 29.68
N VAL A 561 8.42 24.81 29.09
CA VAL A 561 9.43 23.80 29.42
C VAL A 561 10.82 24.25 28.96
N GLY A 562 10.93 24.84 27.78
CA GLY A 562 12.16 25.45 27.29
C GLY A 562 12.73 26.49 28.26
N ALA A 563 11.87 27.38 28.76
CA ALA A 563 12.22 28.32 29.81
C ALA A 563 12.60 27.62 31.13
N TYR A 564 11.84 26.63 31.63
CA TYR A 564 12.19 25.88 32.85
C TYR A 564 13.61 25.30 32.84
N TYR A 565 14.16 24.95 31.66
CA TYR A 565 15.49 24.38 31.54
C TYR A 565 16.55 25.32 30.94
N HIS A 566 16.21 26.53 30.47
CA HIS A 566 17.14 27.43 29.74
C HIS A 566 18.43 27.72 30.51
N ASP A 567 18.32 27.79 31.84
CA ASP A 567 19.33 28.29 32.75
C ASP A 567 20.03 27.20 33.60
N ILE A 568 19.75 25.90 33.37
CA ILE A 568 20.25 24.81 34.25
C ILE A 568 21.78 24.70 34.34
N GLY A 569 22.52 25.34 33.43
CA GLY A 569 23.97 25.42 33.51
C GLY A 569 24.49 26.34 34.61
N LYS A 570 23.71 27.37 35.03
CA LYS A 570 24.10 28.27 36.12
C LYS A 570 24.23 27.54 37.45
N MET A 571 23.49 26.44 37.65
CA MET A 571 23.48 25.65 38.88
C MET A 571 24.87 25.15 39.33
N ALA A 572 25.83 24.99 38.42
CA ALA A 572 27.16 24.50 38.73
C ALA A 572 28.11 25.58 39.30
N ASN A 573 27.76 26.86 39.16
CA ASN A 573 28.60 28.02 39.49
C ASN A 573 27.68 29.20 39.90
N SER A 574 26.63 28.94 40.68
CA SER A 574 25.47 29.84 40.84
C SER A 574 25.84 31.20 41.45
N GLU A 575 26.85 31.20 42.32
CA GLU A 575 27.51 32.34 42.96
C GLU A 575 28.07 33.43 42.03
N TYR A 576 28.28 33.14 40.74
CA TYR A 576 28.73 34.14 39.76
C TYR A 576 27.56 34.89 39.11
N PHE A 577 26.34 34.35 39.21
CA PHE A 577 25.16 34.93 38.59
C PHE A 577 24.43 35.83 39.60
N VAL A 578 24.24 37.11 39.22
CA VAL A 578 23.86 38.20 40.13
C VAL A 578 22.54 37.95 40.85
N GLU A 579 21.60 37.22 40.22
CA GLU A 579 20.32 36.88 40.83
C GLU A 579 20.44 35.96 42.06
N ASN A 580 21.55 35.23 42.20
CA ASN A 580 21.85 34.37 43.35
C ASN A 580 22.82 35.03 44.37
N GLN A 581 23.39 36.19 44.06
CA GLN A 581 24.34 36.88 44.94
C GLN A 581 23.58 37.68 46.01
N THR A 582 23.95 37.48 47.28
CA THR A 582 23.25 38.10 48.43
C THR A 582 23.96 39.33 49.00
N SER A 583 25.26 39.51 48.71
CA SER A 583 26.11 40.44 49.47
C SER A 583 27.39 40.85 48.73
N TYR A 584 28.09 39.92 48.10
CA TYR A 584 29.33 40.19 47.36
C TYR A 584 29.29 39.64 45.92
N ASN A 585 29.80 40.42 44.97
CA ASN A 585 29.86 40.03 43.56
C ASN A 585 31.25 39.52 43.18
N LYS A 586 31.39 38.20 43.00
CA LYS A 586 32.65 37.54 42.62
C LYS A 586 33.27 38.03 41.30
N HIS A 587 32.53 38.73 40.44
CA HIS A 587 33.10 39.32 39.23
C HIS A 587 33.96 40.58 39.47
N LEU A 588 34.06 41.07 40.72
CA LEU A 588 34.98 42.14 41.10
C LEU A 588 36.44 41.65 41.21
N ASP A 589 36.66 40.39 41.61
CA ASP A 589 37.99 39.77 41.72
C ASP A 589 38.55 39.26 40.38
N LEU A 590 37.76 39.34 39.30
CA LEU A 590 38.04 38.67 38.04
C LEU A 590 38.23 39.66 36.89
N ASN A 591 39.23 39.41 36.04
CA ASN A 591 39.38 40.16 34.80
C ASN A 591 38.15 39.98 33.88
N PRO A 592 37.79 40.98 33.05
CA PRO A 592 36.53 40.94 32.31
C PRO A 592 36.40 39.75 31.34
N ARG A 593 37.51 39.26 30.78
CA ARG A 593 37.53 38.14 29.83
C ARG A 593 37.20 36.81 30.52
N LEU A 594 37.71 36.60 31.74
CA LEU A 594 37.37 35.45 32.58
C LEU A 594 35.92 35.53 33.09
N SER A 595 35.47 36.70 33.53
CA SER A 595 34.07 36.95 33.89
C SER A 595 33.10 36.62 32.75
N ALA A 596 33.39 37.10 31.53
CA ALA A 596 32.61 36.77 30.35
C ALA A 596 32.68 35.27 30.00
N ALA A 597 33.83 34.61 30.17
CA ALA A 597 33.96 33.17 29.93
C ALA A 597 33.11 32.33 30.90
N ILE A 598 33.10 32.65 32.20
CA ILE A 598 32.26 31.99 33.20
C ILE A 598 30.78 32.18 32.84
N ILE A 599 30.34 33.40 32.57
CA ILE A 599 28.95 33.68 32.16
C ILE A 599 28.59 32.92 30.89
N ARG A 600 29.42 32.95 29.85
CA ARG A 600 29.17 32.24 28.58
C ARG A 600 29.15 30.72 28.71
N SER A 601 29.76 30.16 29.76
CA SER A 601 29.81 28.71 29.98
C SER A 601 28.46 28.09 30.33
N HIS A 602 27.51 28.82 30.94
CA HIS A 602 26.24 28.25 31.39
C HIS A 602 25.42 27.68 30.22
N VAL A 603 25.45 28.30 29.04
CA VAL A 603 24.75 27.80 27.84
C VAL A 603 25.29 26.42 27.44
N LYS A 604 26.62 26.27 27.44
CA LYS A 604 27.28 24.99 27.11
C LYS A 604 26.99 23.93 28.17
N ILE A 605 27.20 24.24 29.44
CA ILE A 605 26.96 23.32 30.57
C ILE A 605 25.47 22.92 30.63
N GLY A 606 24.57 23.85 30.29
CA GLY A 606 23.13 23.61 30.19
C GLY A 606 22.78 22.62 29.09
N VAL A 607 23.33 22.79 27.89
CA VAL A 607 23.16 21.83 26.77
C VAL A 607 23.72 20.45 27.13
N GLU A 608 24.94 20.37 27.68
CA GLU A 608 25.56 19.11 28.09
C GLU A 608 24.73 18.39 29.18
N LYS A 609 24.21 19.13 30.16
CA LYS A 609 23.31 18.60 31.20
C LYS A 609 21.98 18.13 30.59
N ALA A 610 21.37 18.90 29.69
CA ALA A 610 20.11 18.56 29.04
C ALA A 610 20.21 17.34 28.11
N GLU A 611 21.33 17.19 27.39
CA GLU A 611 21.64 15.99 26.60
C GLU A 611 21.84 14.76 27.51
N SER A 612 22.53 14.90 28.64
CA SER A 612 22.66 13.81 29.63
C SER A 612 21.32 13.38 30.24
N MET A 613 20.39 14.32 30.43
CA MET A 613 19.02 14.07 30.89
C MET A 613 18.07 13.51 29.81
N ARG A 614 18.54 13.38 28.56
CA ARG A 614 17.69 13.07 27.39
C ARG A 614 16.46 13.98 27.28
N LEU A 615 16.64 15.29 27.45
CA LEU A 615 15.57 16.25 27.13
C LEU A 615 15.27 16.20 25.60
N PRO A 616 14.04 16.53 25.16
CA PRO A 616 13.74 16.65 23.75
C PRO A 616 14.66 17.65 23.06
N ARG A 617 15.07 17.38 21.81
CA ARG A 617 16.02 18.25 21.09
C ARG A 617 15.51 19.69 21.00
N GLU A 618 14.21 19.84 20.80
CA GLU A 618 13.49 21.11 20.74
C GLU A 618 13.60 21.92 22.06
N VAL A 619 13.78 21.27 23.22
CA VAL A 619 14.10 21.93 24.51
C VAL A 619 15.59 22.26 24.60
N ILE A 620 16.47 21.32 24.22
CA ILE A 620 17.93 21.53 24.18
C ILE A 620 18.31 22.71 23.27
N ASP A 621 17.60 22.85 22.14
CA ASP A 621 17.79 23.95 21.20
C ASP A 621 17.37 25.30 21.79
N ILE A 622 16.34 25.37 22.65
CA ILE A 622 16.00 26.60 23.40
C ILE A 622 17.13 26.94 24.39
N ILE A 623 17.64 25.96 25.14
CA ILE A 623 18.80 26.14 26.04
C ILE A 623 20.01 26.70 25.27
N GLY A 624 20.30 26.15 24.09
CA GLY A 624 21.41 26.59 23.24
C GLY A 624 21.20 27.90 22.46
N GLN A 625 19.97 28.42 22.37
CA GLN A 625 19.60 29.58 21.53
C GLN A 625 19.08 30.80 22.30
N HIS A 626 18.69 30.69 23.58
CA HIS A 626 18.02 31.79 24.32
C HIS A 626 18.85 33.10 24.39
N HIS A 627 20.18 33.02 24.41
CA HIS A 627 21.05 34.20 24.26
C HIS A 627 21.63 34.40 22.84
N GLY A 628 21.43 33.44 21.93
CA GLY A 628 21.92 33.50 20.55
C GLY A 628 23.44 33.65 20.47
N ASN A 629 23.89 34.60 19.64
CA ASN A 629 25.29 35.06 19.58
C ASN A 629 25.47 36.47 20.17
N SER A 630 24.56 36.88 21.07
CA SER A 630 24.57 38.20 21.72
C SER A 630 25.90 38.51 22.42
N LEU A 631 26.26 39.79 22.49
CA LEU A 631 27.47 40.29 23.15
C LEU A 631 27.25 40.46 24.66
N VAL A 632 28.16 39.95 25.50
CA VAL A 632 28.15 40.20 26.95
C VAL A 632 28.65 41.63 27.22
N GLN A 633 27.74 42.59 27.01
CA GLN A 633 28.03 44.02 26.84
C GLN A 633 28.85 44.64 27.98
N TYR A 634 28.51 44.37 29.25
CA TYR A 634 29.18 44.97 30.41
C TYR A 634 30.66 44.58 30.50
N PHE A 635 30.97 43.29 30.35
CA PHE A 635 32.36 42.83 30.42
C PHE A 635 33.15 43.15 29.16
N TYR A 636 32.50 43.26 28.00
CA TYR A 636 33.14 43.81 26.80
C TYR A 636 33.48 45.30 26.96
N ALA A 637 32.60 46.12 27.55
CA ALA A 637 32.88 47.53 27.84
C ALA A 637 34.06 47.68 28.80
N LYS A 638 34.04 47.00 29.95
CA LYS A 638 35.18 46.96 30.90
C LYS A 638 36.47 46.40 30.29
N ALA A 639 36.39 45.47 29.34
CA ALA A 639 37.57 45.02 28.61
C ALA A 639 38.10 46.11 27.67
N LYS A 640 37.23 46.85 27.00
CA LYS A 640 37.59 47.90 26.04
C LYS A 640 38.14 49.17 26.71
N GLU A 641 37.75 49.43 27.96
CA GLU A 641 38.37 50.43 28.84
C GLU A 641 39.84 50.09 29.16
N LEU A 642 40.21 48.81 29.16
CA LEU A 642 41.56 48.32 29.47
C LEU A 642 42.42 48.06 28.20
N ASP A 643 41.80 47.57 27.13
CA ASP A 643 42.39 47.38 25.80
C ASP A 643 41.39 47.78 24.70
N PRO A 644 41.55 48.96 24.06
CA PRO A 644 40.68 49.42 22.98
C PRO A 644 40.57 48.47 21.77
N ASN A 645 41.52 47.53 21.59
CA ASN A 645 41.57 46.59 20.47
C ASN A 645 40.86 45.26 20.74
N VAL A 646 40.29 45.07 21.94
CA VAL A 646 39.68 43.80 22.35
C VAL A 646 38.54 43.38 21.40
N SER A 647 38.54 42.11 20.99
CA SER A 647 37.57 41.62 19.99
C SER A 647 36.19 41.35 20.63
N PRO A 648 35.08 41.86 20.05
CA PRO A 648 33.73 41.50 20.49
C PRO A 648 33.47 39.99 20.52
N LYS A 649 34.10 39.24 19.60
CA LYS A 649 33.92 37.78 19.46
C LYS A 649 34.31 37.01 20.73
N ASP A 650 35.26 37.51 21.50
CA ASP A 650 35.69 36.89 22.75
C ASP A 650 34.63 37.01 23.86
N PHE A 651 33.69 37.94 23.70
CA PHE A 651 32.63 38.28 24.65
C PHE A 651 31.22 37.94 24.12
N SER A 652 31.07 37.57 22.84
CA SER A 652 29.82 37.06 22.27
C SER A 652 29.55 35.60 22.65
N TYR A 653 28.30 35.25 22.96
CA TYR A 653 27.91 33.85 23.15
C TYR A 653 28.22 32.99 21.90
N PRO A 654 28.62 31.71 22.07
CA PRO A 654 28.89 30.80 20.96
C PRO A 654 27.62 30.15 20.38
N GLY A 655 26.44 30.50 20.90
CA GLY A 655 25.16 30.00 20.42
C GLY A 655 24.78 30.53 19.04
N GLN A 656 23.66 30.04 18.52
CA GLN A 656 23.10 30.52 17.25
C GLN A 656 21.79 31.28 17.53
N PRO A 657 21.45 32.32 16.75
CA PRO A 657 20.16 32.98 16.86
C PRO A 657 18.98 31.99 16.81
N PRO A 658 17.90 32.22 17.59
CA PRO A 658 16.68 31.44 17.59
C PRO A 658 16.18 31.03 16.20
N ARG A 659 15.79 29.76 16.08
CA ARG A 659 15.26 29.15 14.85
C ARG A 659 13.77 28.83 14.89
N THR A 660 13.11 29.02 16.03
CA THR A 660 11.66 28.80 16.20
C THR A 660 11.04 29.97 16.97
N LYS A 661 9.70 30.09 16.90
CA LYS A 661 8.97 31.14 17.61
C LYS A 661 9.12 31.00 19.12
N GLU A 662 9.10 29.77 19.62
CA GLU A 662 9.24 29.43 21.04
C GLU A 662 10.62 29.82 21.56
N ALA A 663 11.70 29.47 20.84
CA ALA A 663 13.06 29.86 21.21
C ALA A 663 13.27 31.39 21.20
N ALA A 664 12.66 32.08 20.23
CA ALA A 664 12.70 33.55 20.15
C ALA A 664 11.88 34.21 21.26
N VAL A 665 10.69 33.69 21.58
CA VAL A 665 9.87 34.19 22.71
C VAL A 665 10.58 33.96 24.04
N VAL A 666 11.25 32.82 24.26
CA VAL A 666 12.06 32.60 25.47
C VAL A 666 13.24 33.58 25.55
N MET A 667 13.96 33.85 24.45
CA MET A 667 14.99 34.91 24.41
C MET A 667 14.44 36.29 24.79
N LEU A 668 13.25 36.65 24.28
CA LEU A 668 12.66 37.94 24.56
C LEU A 668 12.12 38.01 26.01
N ALA A 669 11.64 36.89 26.56
CA ALA A 669 11.16 36.78 27.94
C ALA A 669 12.31 36.87 28.98
N ASP A 670 13.43 36.15 28.75
CA ASP A 670 14.69 36.24 29.51
C ASP A 670 15.13 37.70 29.67
N VAL A 671 15.37 38.36 28.53
CA VAL A 671 15.85 39.74 28.50
C VAL A 671 14.81 40.72 29.07
N SER A 672 13.51 40.46 28.93
CA SER A 672 12.47 41.33 29.50
C SER A 672 12.37 41.19 31.02
N GLU A 673 12.41 39.98 31.60
CA GLU A 673 12.42 39.80 33.06
C GLU A 673 13.67 40.44 33.66
N ALA A 674 14.84 40.02 33.19
CA ALA A 674 16.12 40.38 33.80
C ALA A 674 16.35 41.90 33.79
N ALA A 675 15.91 42.58 32.72
CA ALA A 675 16.01 44.03 32.63
C ALA A 675 14.88 44.76 33.37
N CYS A 676 13.61 44.30 33.32
CA CYS A 676 12.53 44.96 34.06
C CYS A 676 12.71 44.85 35.58
N ARG A 677 13.41 43.80 36.05
CA ARG A 677 13.79 43.60 37.45
C ARG A 677 14.78 44.65 37.99
N THR A 678 15.42 45.44 37.13
CA THR A 678 16.28 46.58 37.52
C THR A 678 15.59 47.94 37.40
N LEU A 679 14.26 48.00 37.22
CA LEU A 679 13.52 49.27 37.13
C LEU A 679 13.03 49.73 38.51
N ASP A 680 13.51 50.89 38.96
CA ASP A 680 12.91 51.60 40.10
C ASP A 680 11.48 52.02 39.78
N HIS A 681 10.50 51.47 40.50
CA HIS A 681 9.06 51.69 40.31
C HIS A 681 8.58 51.45 38.86
N PRO A 682 8.41 50.18 38.45
CA PRO A 682 7.86 49.83 37.15
C PRO A 682 6.36 50.15 37.10
N SER A 683 5.99 51.08 36.23
CA SER A 683 4.60 51.37 35.84
C SER A 683 4.34 50.86 34.43
N VAL A 684 3.08 50.61 34.06
CA VAL A 684 2.69 50.06 32.75
C VAL A 684 3.35 50.81 31.56
N PRO A 685 3.33 52.16 31.47
CA PRO A 685 3.97 52.88 30.36
C PRO A 685 5.51 52.83 30.37
N ARG A 686 6.12 52.61 31.56
CA ARG A 686 7.57 52.38 31.66
C ARG A 686 7.92 50.97 31.17
N LEU A 687 7.16 49.96 31.58
CA LEU A 687 7.33 48.58 31.12
C LEU A 687 7.19 48.49 29.60
N GLU A 688 6.11 49.06 29.03
CA GLU A 688 5.86 49.10 27.59
C GLU A 688 7.03 49.71 26.81
N LYS A 689 7.42 50.95 27.15
CA LYS A 689 8.52 51.66 26.48
C LYS A 689 9.87 50.93 26.61
N PHE A 690 10.10 50.23 27.73
CA PHE A 690 11.35 49.54 28.00
C PHE A 690 11.42 48.18 27.29
N ILE A 691 10.36 47.38 27.35
CA ILE A 691 10.25 46.09 26.64
C ILE A 691 10.31 46.33 25.13
N ALA A 692 9.64 47.37 24.61
CA ALA A 692 9.74 47.76 23.20
C ALA A 692 11.18 48.10 22.79
N LYS A 693 11.96 48.79 23.63
CA LYS A 693 13.39 49.06 23.40
C LYS A 693 14.21 47.77 23.36
N LEU A 694 13.95 46.81 24.25
CA LEU A 694 14.67 45.53 24.33
C LEU A 694 14.38 44.65 23.11
N VAL A 695 13.11 44.49 22.73
CA VAL A 695 12.69 43.75 21.52
C VAL A 695 13.27 44.39 20.25
N LYS A 696 13.22 45.72 20.15
CA LYS A 696 13.83 46.47 19.04
C LYS A 696 15.35 46.22 18.97
N GLY A 697 16.06 46.25 20.10
CA GLY A 697 17.50 45.95 20.15
C GLY A 697 17.85 44.52 19.71
N LYS A 698 17.01 43.52 20.03
CA LYS A 698 17.17 42.13 19.56
C LYS A 698 16.90 41.96 18.07
N MET A 699 15.94 42.71 17.52
CA MET A 699 15.68 42.79 16.08
C MET A 699 16.85 43.48 15.35
N GLU A 700 17.34 44.62 15.83
CA GLU A 700 18.44 45.38 15.22
C GLU A 700 19.80 44.66 15.30
N SER A 701 19.96 43.70 16.22
CA SER A 701 21.14 42.83 16.33
C SER A 701 20.98 41.46 15.64
N GLY A 702 20.01 41.32 14.74
CA GLY A 702 19.82 40.14 13.90
C GLY A 702 19.45 38.84 14.63
N GLN A 703 19.04 38.93 15.90
CA GLN A 703 18.76 37.74 16.72
C GLN A 703 17.46 37.03 16.31
N LEU A 704 16.59 37.70 15.55
CA LEU A 704 15.28 37.20 15.14
C LEU A 704 15.24 36.75 13.68
N ASP A 705 16.28 37.04 12.89
CA ASP A 705 16.34 36.84 11.43
C ASP A 705 16.16 35.39 10.95
N ASN A 706 16.31 34.42 11.85
CA ASN A 706 16.26 32.99 11.56
C ASN A 706 14.98 32.31 12.09
N CYS A 707 14.01 33.06 12.61
CA CYS A 707 12.73 32.53 13.11
C CYS A 707 11.53 33.16 12.39
N ASP A 708 10.43 32.41 12.25
CA ASP A 708 9.24 32.84 11.47
C ASP A 708 8.35 33.89 12.19
N LEU A 709 8.88 34.67 13.14
CA LEU A 709 8.11 35.70 13.88
C LEU A 709 7.81 36.91 12.99
N THR A 710 6.52 37.27 12.90
CA THR A 710 6.08 38.48 12.19
C THR A 710 6.08 39.71 13.10
N LEU A 711 6.14 40.91 12.50
CA LEU A 711 6.02 42.18 13.24
C LEU A 711 4.70 42.32 14.02
N ARG A 712 3.64 41.62 13.59
CA ARG A 712 2.36 41.55 14.33
C ARG A 712 2.52 40.73 15.61
N GLU A 713 3.12 39.56 15.52
CA GLU A 713 3.37 38.67 16.65
C GLU A 713 4.33 39.31 17.65
N LEU A 714 5.37 40.01 17.19
CA LEU A 714 6.27 40.78 18.06
C LEU A 714 5.53 41.84 18.88
N ARG A 715 4.45 42.46 18.37
CA ARG A 715 3.62 43.39 19.16
C ARG A 715 2.79 42.64 20.22
N ILE A 716 2.14 41.54 19.83
CA ILE A 716 1.35 40.71 20.75
C ILE A 716 2.22 40.16 21.89
N ILE A 717 3.47 39.77 21.60
CA ILE A 717 4.46 39.35 22.60
C ILE A 717 4.77 40.50 23.59
N GLN A 718 4.96 41.73 23.10
CA GLN A 718 5.21 42.90 23.96
C GLN A 718 3.99 43.22 24.84
N GLU A 719 2.78 43.24 24.26
CA GLU A 719 1.52 43.48 24.98
C GLU A 719 1.32 42.41 26.09
N SER A 720 1.54 41.13 25.76
CA SER A 720 1.49 40.02 26.71
C SER A 720 2.49 40.17 27.88
N PHE A 721 3.76 40.46 27.57
CA PHE A 721 4.79 40.67 28.60
C PHE A 721 4.49 41.86 29.51
N VAL A 722 4.00 42.97 28.94
CA VAL A 722 3.57 44.15 29.72
C VAL A 722 2.44 43.77 30.67
N THR A 723 1.43 43.04 30.22
CA THR A 723 0.31 42.59 31.06
C THR A 723 0.76 41.68 32.20
N THR A 724 1.60 40.67 31.92
CA THR A 724 2.11 39.74 32.94
C THR A 724 3.00 40.44 33.97
N LEU A 725 3.96 41.28 33.53
CA LEU A 725 4.86 42.00 34.44
C LEU A 725 4.13 43.07 35.25
N ALA A 726 3.14 43.77 34.67
CA ALA A 726 2.30 44.70 35.42
C ALA A 726 1.56 44.00 36.57
N GLY A 727 0.96 42.83 36.31
CA GLY A 727 0.32 42.02 37.35
C GLY A 727 1.30 41.56 38.45
N TYR A 728 2.52 41.16 38.07
CA TYR A 728 3.55 40.75 39.03
C TYR A 728 4.04 41.90 39.93
N TYR A 729 4.30 43.08 39.35
CA TYR A 729 4.82 44.22 40.13
C TYR A 729 3.73 44.97 40.91
N HIS A 730 2.51 45.10 40.39
CA HIS A 730 1.43 45.83 41.07
C HIS A 730 0.68 45.02 42.14
N SER A 731 0.86 43.70 42.22
CA SER A 731 0.26 42.86 43.28
C SER A 731 0.99 42.96 44.63
N ARG A 732 2.19 43.56 44.69
CA ARG A 732 2.93 43.82 45.95
C ARG A 732 2.46 45.09 46.67
N ILE A 733 1.19 45.15 47.04
CA ILE A 733 0.70 46.16 48.00
C ILE A 733 1.04 45.68 49.43
N LYS A 734 1.92 46.40 50.13
CA LYS A 734 2.07 46.23 51.58
C LYS A 734 0.81 46.76 52.28
N TYR A 735 0.15 45.95 53.09
CA TYR A 735 -0.91 46.42 53.97
C TYR A 735 -0.33 47.26 55.12
N PRO A 736 -0.94 48.40 55.52
CA PRO A 736 -0.35 49.33 56.50
C PRO A 736 -0.07 48.76 57.91
N ASN A 737 -0.65 47.61 58.27
CA ASN A 737 -0.72 47.11 59.65
C ASN A 737 0.13 45.86 59.93
N GLN A 738 1.07 45.47 59.06
CA GLN A 738 2.06 44.45 59.40
C GLN A 738 3.19 45.06 60.24
N LYS A 739 3.10 44.91 61.57
CA LYS A 739 4.23 45.15 62.48
C LYS A 739 5.35 44.13 62.22
N ASP A 740 6.59 44.58 62.36
CA ASP A 740 7.76 43.70 62.36
C ASP A 740 7.86 42.95 63.70
N PRO A 741 8.20 41.64 63.75
CA PRO A 741 8.24 40.88 65.00
C PRO A 741 9.32 41.30 66.01
N ASP A 742 10.34 42.05 65.57
CA ASP A 742 11.55 42.34 66.35
C ASP A 742 11.55 43.72 67.05
N GLU A 743 10.53 44.57 66.88
CA GLU A 743 10.41 45.83 67.62
C GLU A 743 10.00 45.59 69.10
N LYS A 744 10.99 45.60 69.99
CA LYS A 744 10.80 45.49 71.45
C LYS A 744 10.35 46.81 72.10
N GLU A 745 9.68 46.65 73.24
CA GLU A 745 8.94 47.69 73.96
C GLU A 745 9.81 48.80 74.58
N GLY A 746 9.24 50.01 74.66
CA GLY A 746 9.69 51.10 75.52
C GLY A 746 8.49 51.97 75.94
N ALA A 747 8.30 52.16 77.26
CA ALA A 747 7.19 52.95 77.85
C ALA A 747 7.13 54.39 77.29
N GLY A 748 6.00 55.10 77.19
CA GLY A 748 4.73 55.12 77.95
C GLY A 748 4.39 56.61 78.22
N GLY A 749 3.20 57.08 78.58
CA GLY A 749 1.88 56.50 78.85
C GLY A 749 0.91 57.62 79.32
N LYS A 750 -0.23 57.24 79.92
CA LYS A 750 -1.32 58.08 80.51
C LYS A 750 -2.48 58.53 79.60
N THR A 751 -3.66 58.20 80.09
CA THR A 751 -5.05 58.64 79.84
C THR A 751 -5.36 59.91 80.72
N PRO A 752 -6.60 60.47 80.90
CA PRO A 752 -7.92 59.84 80.66
C PRO A 752 -9.17 60.75 80.33
N ASP A 753 -10.34 60.10 80.29
CA ASP A 753 -11.71 60.55 80.68
C ASP A 753 -12.43 61.74 79.95
N GLU A 754 -13.77 61.84 79.89
CA GLU A 754 -14.91 60.90 80.02
C GLU A 754 -16.22 61.51 79.43
N LYS A 755 -17.20 60.67 79.04
CA LYS A 755 -18.71 60.77 79.12
C LYS A 755 -19.47 62.10 78.81
N ALA A 756 -20.76 62.14 78.46
CA ALA A 756 -21.85 61.14 78.44
C ALA A 756 -22.86 61.39 77.28
N ALA A 757 -23.78 60.44 77.07
CA ALA A 757 -24.96 60.52 76.18
C ALA A 757 -26.23 60.82 77.03
N PRO A 758 -27.48 60.35 76.77
CA PRO A 758 -28.13 59.65 75.62
C PRO A 758 -28.92 60.67 74.75
N GLN A 759 -29.91 60.38 73.89
CA GLN A 759 -30.70 59.21 73.47
C GLN A 759 -31.22 59.50 72.02
N ASP A 760 -31.65 58.62 71.10
CA ASP A 760 -31.92 57.16 70.98
C ASP A 760 -31.52 56.75 69.52
N ALA A 761 -31.79 55.59 68.89
CA ALA A 761 -32.65 54.42 69.13
C ALA A 761 -32.05 53.15 68.47
N SER A 762 -32.88 52.18 68.07
CA SER A 762 -32.51 50.89 67.43
C SER A 762 -33.73 50.25 66.73
N PRO A 763 -33.62 49.11 66.00
CA PRO A 763 -32.44 48.35 65.51
C PRO A 763 -32.40 48.34 63.94
N GLU A 764 -31.50 47.71 63.16
CA GLU A 764 -30.14 47.12 63.24
C GLU A 764 -29.61 47.03 61.77
N LYS A 765 -28.40 46.62 61.37
CA LYS A 765 -27.23 45.98 62.02
C LYS A 765 -25.92 46.44 61.33
N THR A 766 -24.78 45.85 61.73
CA THR A 766 -23.39 46.19 61.35
C THR A 766 -22.62 44.95 60.84
N PRO A 767 -21.33 45.04 60.42
CA PRO A 767 -20.45 46.22 60.20
C PRO A 767 -20.04 46.39 58.70
N ASP A 768 -19.73 47.57 58.13
CA ASP A 768 -18.81 48.70 58.46
C ASP A 768 -17.38 48.51 57.86
N GLU A 769 -16.70 49.52 57.27
CA GLU A 769 -17.17 50.79 56.67
C GLU A 769 -16.16 51.33 55.60
N LYS A 770 -16.28 52.61 55.20
CA LYS A 770 -15.52 53.25 54.10
C LYS A 770 -14.26 54.01 54.56
N SER A 771 -13.31 54.17 53.63
CA SER A 771 -12.18 55.10 53.75
C SER A 771 -12.44 56.43 53.03
N ALA A 772 -12.00 57.57 53.61
CA ALA A 772 -11.94 58.86 52.91
C ALA A 772 -10.68 59.70 53.28
N GLN A 773 -10.05 60.20 52.22
CA GLN A 773 -9.32 61.48 51.99
C GLN A 773 -9.26 62.55 53.13
N SER A 774 -8.24 63.43 53.21
CA SER A 774 -7.16 63.81 52.25
C SER A 774 -6.03 64.70 52.86
N GLU A 775 -5.05 65.06 52.01
CA GLU A 775 -4.11 66.21 52.05
C GLU A 775 -2.67 66.03 52.60
N MET A 776 -1.79 66.97 52.23
CA MET A 776 -0.31 66.93 52.30
C MET A 776 0.26 68.12 53.11
N PRO A 777 1.56 68.11 53.49
CA PRO A 777 2.52 68.91 52.70
C PRO A 777 3.96 68.32 52.58
N LEU A 778 4.85 69.05 51.88
CA LEU A 778 6.30 68.79 51.69
C LEU A 778 7.13 69.25 52.94
N GLU A 779 8.43 69.04 53.13
CA GLU A 779 9.61 68.94 52.22
C GLU A 779 10.91 68.50 52.98
N LYS A 780 12.00 68.12 52.26
CA LYS A 780 13.45 68.02 52.68
C LYS A 780 13.80 67.07 53.86
N SER A 781 14.85 66.23 53.82
CA SER A 781 16.22 66.39 53.29
C SER A 781 16.96 65.02 53.10
N ILE A 782 18.27 64.98 52.81
CA ILE A 782 19.04 63.80 52.35
C ILE A 782 20.42 63.69 53.04
N SER A 783 20.95 62.46 53.22
CA SER A 783 22.36 62.00 53.05
C SER A 783 22.84 61.04 54.17
N PRO A 784 23.88 60.21 53.95
CA PRO A 784 24.16 59.23 52.89
C PRO A 784 23.96 57.78 53.43
N ASP A 785 24.09 56.66 52.72
CA ASP A 785 25.28 56.20 51.97
C ASP A 785 24.99 55.03 51.01
N VAL A 786 26.04 54.55 50.31
CA VAL A 786 26.01 53.45 49.31
C VAL A 786 25.25 53.77 48.02
N LYS A 787 25.92 54.52 47.12
CA LYS A 787 25.67 54.47 45.67
C LYS A 787 26.97 54.24 44.90
N ASN A 788 27.00 53.19 44.08
CA ASN A 788 27.80 53.12 42.87
C ASN A 788 27.19 52.07 41.92
N TYR A 789 27.47 52.20 40.61
CA TYR A 789 26.80 51.47 39.52
C TYR A 789 25.29 51.77 39.34
N LEU A 790 24.92 53.03 39.05
CA LEU A 790 23.66 53.30 38.32
C LEU A 790 23.66 54.66 37.58
N GLN A 791 24.66 54.89 36.73
CA GLN A 791 24.63 55.92 35.68
C GLN A 791 25.67 55.61 34.60
N ILE A 792 25.23 55.18 33.42
CA ILE A 792 25.98 55.20 32.16
C ILE A 792 25.02 55.71 31.09
N ASP A 793 25.32 56.88 30.52
CA ASP A 793 24.63 57.35 29.31
C ASP A 793 25.07 56.49 28.12
N LEU A 794 24.13 56.17 27.22
CA LEU A 794 24.33 55.18 26.17
C LEU A 794 25.05 55.72 24.92
N GLY A 795 25.48 56.99 24.92
CA GLY A 795 26.53 57.50 24.03
C GLY A 795 26.23 57.43 22.53
N LEU A 796 24.95 57.43 22.13
CA LEU A 796 24.53 57.35 20.73
C LEU A 796 24.61 58.72 20.03
N THR A 797 25.82 59.16 19.71
CA THR A 797 26.03 60.24 18.73
C THR A 797 25.94 59.69 17.31
N ALA A 798 24.91 60.09 16.56
CA ALA A 798 24.83 59.84 15.14
C ALA A 798 25.81 60.76 14.39
N SER A 799 26.60 60.22 13.47
CA SER A 799 27.51 61.00 12.63
C SER A 799 26.75 61.59 11.44
N GLU A 800 26.48 62.89 11.48
CA GLU A 800 25.99 63.63 10.31
C GLU A 800 27.10 63.80 9.25
N SER A 801 26.71 64.04 8.01
CA SER A 801 27.57 64.51 6.93
C SER A 801 26.75 65.37 5.95
N PRO A 802 27.34 66.42 5.33
CA PRO A 802 26.58 67.66 5.15
C PRO A 802 25.79 67.80 3.84
N VAL A 803 24.76 68.65 4.00
CA VAL A 803 23.81 69.25 3.06
C VAL A 803 24.34 69.61 1.65
N GLY A 804 23.49 69.38 0.64
CA GLY A 804 23.43 70.14 -0.61
C GLY A 804 21.99 70.54 -0.94
N THR A 805 21.75 71.80 -1.32
CA THR A 805 20.41 72.42 -1.54
C THR A 805 20.39 73.20 -2.88
N PRO A 806 19.23 73.73 -3.32
CA PRO A 806 17.96 73.06 -3.67
C PRO A 806 17.57 73.44 -5.14
N VAL A 807 16.29 73.31 -5.57
CA VAL A 807 15.58 74.32 -6.42
C VAL A 807 14.11 73.91 -6.79
N SER A 808 13.19 74.87 -6.63
CA SER A 808 11.85 75.09 -7.24
C SER A 808 10.78 73.99 -7.43
N GLU A 809 9.67 74.14 -6.68
CA GLU A 809 8.25 73.98 -7.10
C GLU A 809 7.82 75.12 -8.11
N PRO A 810 6.56 75.28 -8.63
CA PRO A 810 5.26 74.70 -8.21
C PRO A 810 4.19 74.34 -9.31
N SER A 811 3.00 73.93 -8.84
CA SER A 811 1.64 74.13 -9.43
C SER A 811 1.17 73.29 -10.64
N ALA A 812 -0.15 73.06 -10.89
CA ALA A 812 -1.33 72.97 -10.01
C ALA A 812 -2.57 72.33 -10.73
N THR A 813 -3.51 71.79 -9.93
CA THR A 813 -5.00 71.71 -10.12
C THR A 813 -5.73 71.12 -11.37
N ALA A 814 -6.85 70.44 -11.05
CA ALA A 814 -8.19 70.46 -11.72
C ALA A 814 -8.65 69.36 -12.73
N GLN A 815 -9.77 68.71 -12.34
CA GLN A 815 -11.04 68.45 -13.07
C GLN A 815 -11.17 67.56 -14.34
N SER A 816 -11.86 66.41 -14.13
CA SER A 816 -13.23 66.11 -14.62
C SER A 816 -13.54 65.60 -16.06
N SER A 817 -14.47 64.62 -16.08
CA SER A 817 -15.59 64.36 -17.01
C SER A 817 -15.39 63.81 -18.44
N THR A 818 -16.20 62.76 -18.73
CA THR A 818 -16.80 62.36 -20.05
C THR A 818 -15.87 61.95 -21.20
N ALA A 819 -16.29 61.25 -22.27
CA ALA A 819 -17.29 60.19 -22.53
C ALA A 819 -17.27 59.92 -24.06
N THR A 820 -17.77 58.76 -24.55
CA THR A 820 -18.02 58.45 -26.00
C THR A 820 -16.79 58.50 -26.94
N SER A 821 -16.77 57.94 -28.16
CA SER A 821 -17.49 56.80 -28.78
C SER A 821 -16.70 56.28 -30.02
N GLU A 822 -17.09 55.11 -30.53
CA GLU A 822 -16.99 54.66 -31.95
C GLU A 822 -15.64 54.40 -32.67
N GLN A 823 -15.64 53.29 -33.45
CA GLN A 823 -15.29 53.06 -34.88
C GLN A 823 -14.16 53.90 -35.57
N THR A 824 -13.44 53.46 -36.62
CA THR A 824 -13.67 52.39 -37.64
C THR A 824 -12.36 51.92 -38.36
N THR A 825 -12.34 50.67 -38.88
CA THR A 825 -11.60 50.11 -40.06
C THR A 825 -10.29 50.71 -40.64
N ALA A 826 -9.25 49.85 -40.80
CA ALA A 826 -8.54 49.48 -42.08
C ALA A 826 -7.38 48.48 -41.75
N VAL A 827 -7.22 47.25 -42.27
CA VAL A 827 -7.13 46.70 -43.66
C VAL A 827 -5.74 46.85 -44.32
N LYS A 828 -4.95 45.75 -44.29
CA LYS A 828 -4.00 45.23 -45.32
C LYS A 828 -3.47 43.86 -44.82
N GLN A 829 -3.92 42.72 -45.35
CA GLN A 829 -3.48 42.02 -46.58
C GLN A 829 -1.98 41.62 -46.62
N GLY A 830 -1.74 40.30 -46.69
CA GLY A 830 -0.44 39.64 -46.91
C GLY A 830 -0.61 38.12 -46.91
N GLN A 831 -0.46 37.48 -48.08
CA GLN A 831 -0.69 36.04 -48.36
C GLN A 831 -0.10 35.73 -49.76
N PRO A 832 0.07 34.45 -50.18
CA PRO A 832 0.58 33.27 -49.46
C PRO A 832 1.71 32.55 -50.25
N ASP A 833 2.35 31.54 -49.64
CA ASP A 833 2.93 30.34 -50.30
C ASP A 833 3.36 29.32 -49.21
N GLY A 834 3.50 28.01 -49.41
CA GLY A 834 3.24 27.20 -50.62
C GLY A 834 3.48 25.69 -50.41
N LYS A 835 2.43 24.94 -50.01
CA LYS A 835 2.15 23.48 -50.18
C LYS A 835 3.22 22.35 -50.04
N ASN A 836 2.78 21.29 -49.32
CA ASN A 836 2.84 19.84 -49.66
C ASN A 836 4.00 18.91 -49.20
N ASN A 837 3.59 17.90 -48.40
CA ASN A 837 3.86 16.45 -48.55
C ASN A 837 5.29 15.90 -48.25
N LYS A 838 5.49 14.61 -47.91
CA LYS A 838 4.55 13.45 -47.87
C LYS A 838 4.90 12.43 -46.76
N GLU A 839 3.93 11.55 -46.52
CA GLU A 839 3.95 10.32 -45.70
C GLU A 839 5.11 9.36 -46.02
N GLU A 840 5.55 8.58 -45.03
CA GLU A 840 5.21 7.15 -44.92
C GLU A 840 4.93 6.78 -43.45
#